data_AF-A0A4V2I3H0-F1
#
_entry.id   AF-A0A4V2I3H0-F1
#
_cell.length_a   1.000
_cell.length_b   1.000
_cell.length_c   1.000
_cell.angle_alpha   90.00
_cell.angle_beta   90.00
_cell.angle_gamma   90.00
#
_symmetry.space_group_name_H-M   'P 1'
#
loop_
_entity.id
_entity.type
_entity.pdbx_description
1 polymer ?
#
loop_
_entity_poly.entity_id
_entity_poly.type
_entity_poly.pdbx_seq_one_letter_code
_entity_poly.pdbx_strand_id
1 'polypeptide(L)'
;MSSLANRGADAQTRRGAEISARGFSWQHAERTTPAVSDLDLNIQAGQKVLLVGPSGAGKSTLLHALAGLLEVDESQQMRGELLIDGADAFARQRPVGLMQQDPETQVVQSRVADDVAFGAENLAVDPEVIRERIPEVLDAVGLGMLSFDHRTQELSGGQKQRLALAGILAMQPGLMLLDEPTANVDPEGIGPLRDAVLNAAQLSGATVLVVEHRLEVWAQHMDRIIVLEPGGGVAHDLSPQQLMEDQQLRAELASAGLWVPGYLPQIQQVTLQPGGTLLEAKDLVCARAEQAPRTRPVTLQVRAGTATVIRGENGAGKSTLALTVGGLLAPVAGQLDASEQLANGLGSSPFSWKAGALIGRIGSVFQEPEHQFVAQTVREELAFAPLRAKAIGGRELKYEPEQVEQLVQSLLVRLGLEHLADANPFTLSGGEKRRLSVGTVLAASPDVLILDEPTFGQDANTWRELAQLLVAQLEQDTAIIAVTHDEHLASVLQAEQIHLAALPSGDVAKPKGPVLDAPVGDSWLAKINPLAKLGAVATATLPLISTLDAVSALVIVVASVVLFPLAGLSPLKFLKRAWPLLLAGLFAAWGIALVGQDSGAVYAQLGLFSITEGSLQGGIATGLRAFALAIPCILLLATTNPSDLGGALSQQLKVPHRFVLGALAGMRLLGLMIEEFTTLTLARRARGVGNFGTLAERIGAKLGQSLALLVQAIRRAGRLATTMEAKGFGTAKRTWIRTATFTRTDAAVLIAGIVLGAAAVGAALWAGTYNLVWS
;
A
#
# COMPACT_ATOMS: atom_id res chain seq x y z
N MET A 1 22.02 9.73 -28.90
CA MET A 1 22.21 8.38 -29.49
C MET A 1 22.99 7.55 -28.48
N SER A 2 22.29 6.57 -27.90
CA SER A 2 22.50 5.83 -26.65
C SER A 2 23.90 5.20 -26.46
N SER A 3 24.51 5.36 -25.27
CA SER A 3 25.77 4.71 -24.88
C SER A 3 25.60 3.24 -24.48
N LEU A 4 24.37 2.79 -24.19
CA LEU A 4 24.03 1.37 -24.06
C LEU A 4 24.21 0.58 -25.37
N ALA A 5 24.21 1.26 -26.52
CA ALA A 5 24.31 0.59 -27.81
C ALA A 5 25.72 0.06 -28.15
N ASN A 6 26.79 0.43 -27.43
CA ASN A 6 28.12 0.26 -28.02
C ASN A 6 29.31 -0.07 -27.10
N ARG A 7 29.12 -0.49 -25.84
CA ARG A 7 30.26 -0.91 -24.99
C ARG A 7 29.92 -2.15 -24.17
N GLY A 8 30.23 -3.32 -24.74
CA GLY A 8 30.39 -4.57 -23.98
C GLY A 8 29.57 -5.78 -24.43
N ALA A 9 28.66 -5.65 -25.39
CA ALA A 9 27.92 -6.80 -25.94
C ALA A 9 28.46 -7.16 -27.32
N ASP A 10 28.94 -8.39 -27.48
CA ASP A 10 29.22 -8.98 -28.79
C ASP A 10 28.04 -8.76 -29.74
N ALA A 11 28.34 -8.44 -31.00
CA ALA A 11 27.37 -8.17 -32.07
C ALA A 11 26.51 -9.39 -32.50
N GLN A 12 26.40 -10.43 -31.65
CA GLN A 12 25.68 -11.68 -31.91
C GLN A 12 24.61 -12.03 -30.86
N THR A 13 24.43 -11.28 -29.78
CA THR A 13 23.36 -11.55 -28.81
C THR A 13 22.03 -10.97 -29.27
N ARG A 14 21.05 -11.83 -29.57
CA ARG A 14 19.63 -11.45 -29.64
C ARG A 14 19.30 -10.64 -28.38
N ARG A 15 18.85 -9.39 -28.53
CA ARG A 15 18.48 -8.53 -27.39
C ARG A 15 17.21 -9.01 -26.69
N GLY A 16 16.30 -9.65 -27.43
CA GLY A 16 15.12 -10.31 -26.89
C GLY A 16 15.34 -11.80 -26.64
N ALA A 17 14.50 -12.39 -25.78
CA ALA A 17 14.49 -13.82 -25.49
C ALA A 17 13.31 -14.52 -26.17
N GLU A 18 13.55 -15.72 -26.71
CA GLU A 18 12.50 -16.60 -27.23
C GLU A 18 11.82 -17.35 -26.09
N ILE A 19 10.48 -17.47 -26.12
CA ILE A 19 9.69 -18.21 -25.13
C ILE A 19 9.06 -19.42 -25.81
N SER A 20 9.21 -20.61 -25.22
CA SER A 20 8.55 -21.83 -25.69
C SER A 20 7.92 -22.58 -24.52
N ALA A 21 6.60 -22.76 -24.55
CA ALA A 21 5.85 -23.67 -23.69
C ALA A 21 5.40 -24.88 -24.52
N ARG A 22 5.56 -26.10 -23.97
CA ARG A 22 5.14 -27.35 -24.61
C ARG A 22 4.37 -28.22 -23.63
N GLY A 23 3.07 -28.36 -23.84
CA GLY A 23 2.16 -29.02 -22.91
C GLY A 23 2.30 -28.52 -21.47
N PHE A 24 2.65 -27.24 -21.28
CA PHE A 24 2.97 -26.72 -19.96
C PHE A 24 1.71 -26.66 -19.11
N SER A 25 1.76 -27.30 -17.95
CA SER A 25 0.68 -27.27 -16.96
C SER A 25 1.22 -26.89 -15.59
N TRP A 26 0.45 -26.09 -14.86
CA TRP A 26 0.75 -25.71 -13.49
C TRP A 26 -0.48 -25.81 -12.58
N GLN A 27 -0.33 -26.48 -11.44
CA GLN A 27 -1.32 -26.56 -10.38
C GLN A 27 -0.76 -26.01 -9.07
N HIS A 28 -1.41 -24.98 -8.52
CA HIS A 28 -1.08 -24.49 -7.17
C HIS A 28 -1.47 -25.53 -6.11
N ALA A 29 -0.63 -25.71 -5.09
CA ALA A 29 -0.82 -26.71 -4.04
C ALA A 29 -2.19 -26.67 -3.34
N GLU A 30 -2.76 -25.47 -3.19
CA GLU A 30 -4.05 -25.24 -2.52
C GLU A 30 -5.27 -25.43 -3.44
N ARG A 31 -5.07 -25.70 -4.74
CA ARG A 31 -6.16 -25.81 -5.73
C ARG A 31 -6.35 -27.24 -6.19
N THR A 32 -7.61 -27.62 -6.40
CA THR A 32 -8.00 -28.92 -6.96
C THR A 32 -7.93 -28.96 -8.49
N THR A 33 -7.92 -27.80 -9.13
CA THR A 33 -7.79 -27.67 -10.59
C THR A 33 -6.49 -26.97 -10.98
N PRO A 34 -5.89 -27.36 -12.11
CA PRO A 34 -4.73 -26.65 -12.67
C PRO A 34 -5.09 -25.20 -13.01
N ALA A 35 -4.14 -24.29 -12.78
CA ALA A 35 -4.25 -22.88 -13.15
C ALA A 35 -3.88 -22.65 -14.62
N VAL A 36 -2.99 -23.49 -15.16
CA VAL A 36 -2.64 -23.57 -16.58
C VAL A 36 -2.62 -25.06 -16.93
N SER A 37 -3.24 -25.43 -18.05
CA SER A 37 -3.31 -26.82 -18.52
C SER A 37 -2.86 -26.88 -19.97
N ASP A 38 -1.97 -27.84 -20.28
CA ASP A 38 -1.53 -28.23 -21.62
C ASP A 38 -1.23 -27.04 -22.57
N LEU A 39 -0.54 -26.01 -22.05
CA LEU A 39 -0.24 -24.81 -22.81
C LEU A 39 0.89 -25.05 -23.81
N ASP A 40 0.56 -24.96 -25.10
CA ASP A 40 1.50 -24.84 -26.20
C ASP A 40 1.58 -23.38 -26.68
N LEU A 41 2.76 -22.80 -26.59
CA LEU A 41 2.98 -21.40 -26.91
C LEU A 41 4.42 -21.17 -27.39
N ASN A 42 4.59 -20.42 -28.48
CA ASN A 42 5.90 -19.97 -28.94
C ASN A 42 5.87 -18.46 -29.20
N ILE A 43 6.74 -17.69 -28.55
CA ILE A 43 6.91 -16.24 -28.76
C ILE A 43 8.35 -15.99 -29.20
N GLN A 44 8.50 -15.30 -30.33
CA GLN A 44 9.81 -15.06 -30.92
C GLN A 44 10.54 -13.92 -30.19
N ALA A 45 11.88 -13.97 -30.21
CA ALA A 45 12.72 -12.96 -29.59
C ALA A 45 12.45 -11.55 -30.15
N GLY A 46 12.25 -10.58 -29.26
CA GLY A 46 11.97 -9.17 -29.58
C GLY A 46 10.52 -8.86 -29.90
N GLN A 47 9.62 -9.86 -29.89
CA GLN A 47 8.20 -9.67 -30.15
C GLN A 47 7.50 -8.99 -28.95
N LYS A 48 6.58 -8.08 -29.22
CA LYS A 48 5.65 -7.52 -28.22
C LYS A 48 4.32 -8.27 -28.35
N VAL A 49 3.93 -8.97 -27.30
CA VAL A 49 2.74 -9.81 -27.26
C VAL A 49 1.79 -9.30 -26.20
N LEU A 50 0.52 -9.17 -26.57
CA LEU A 50 -0.58 -8.92 -25.65
C LEU A 50 -1.23 -10.25 -25.27
N LEU A 51 -1.16 -10.61 -24.00
CA LEU A 51 -1.79 -11.80 -23.46
C LEU A 51 -3.11 -11.42 -22.78
N VAL A 52 -4.21 -11.92 -23.33
CA VAL A 52 -5.57 -11.64 -22.84
C VAL A 52 -6.27 -12.95 -22.51
N GLY A 53 -7.32 -12.86 -21.73
CA GLY A 53 -8.10 -14.03 -21.34
C GLY A 53 -8.99 -13.70 -20.14
N PRO A 54 -10.06 -14.49 -19.92
CA PRO A 54 -10.95 -14.27 -18.80
C PRO A 54 -10.21 -14.34 -17.45
N SER A 55 -10.86 -13.81 -16.42
CA SER A 55 -10.36 -13.94 -15.05
C SER A 55 -10.17 -15.42 -14.70
N GLY A 56 -9.01 -15.76 -14.13
CA GLY A 56 -8.69 -17.15 -13.78
C GLY A 56 -8.07 -18.00 -14.90
N ALA A 57 -7.85 -17.48 -16.11
CA ALA A 57 -7.20 -18.19 -17.23
C ALA A 57 -5.68 -18.46 -17.05
N GLY A 58 -5.12 -18.27 -15.84
CA GLY A 58 -3.72 -18.59 -15.57
C GLY A 58 -2.68 -17.54 -16.01
N LYS A 59 -3.08 -16.37 -16.52
CA LYS A 59 -2.18 -15.29 -17.03
C LYS A 59 -1.03 -14.93 -16.07
N SER A 60 -1.34 -14.48 -14.85
CA SER A 60 -0.31 -14.15 -13.84
C SER A 60 0.50 -15.37 -13.39
N THR A 61 -0.09 -16.57 -13.43
CA THR A 61 0.63 -17.82 -13.13
C THR A 61 1.69 -18.10 -14.20
N LEU A 62 1.36 -17.92 -15.48
CA LEU A 62 2.32 -18.05 -16.58
C LEU A 62 3.45 -17.00 -16.46
N LEU A 63 3.14 -15.75 -16.14
CA LEU A 63 4.16 -14.71 -15.93
C LEU A 63 5.09 -15.06 -14.75
N HIS A 64 4.54 -15.53 -13.63
CA HIS A 64 5.36 -15.99 -12.50
C HIS A 64 6.22 -17.22 -12.85
N ALA A 65 5.70 -18.16 -13.64
CA ALA A 65 6.46 -19.31 -14.13
C ALA A 65 7.62 -18.87 -15.02
N LEU A 66 7.38 -17.94 -15.96
CA LEU A 66 8.42 -17.37 -16.83
C LEU A 66 9.46 -16.56 -16.05
N ALA A 67 9.07 -15.87 -14.97
CA ALA A 67 10.00 -15.22 -14.05
C ALA A 67 10.74 -16.21 -13.12
N GLY A 68 10.41 -17.51 -13.20
CA GLY A 68 10.94 -18.57 -12.37
C GLY A 68 10.52 -18.47 -10.90
N LEU A 69 9.45 -17.73 -10.57
CA LEU A 69 9.01 -17.42 -9.20
C LEU A 69 8.15 -18.51 -8.55
N LEU A 70 7.67 -19.49 -9.32
CA LEU A 70 6.91 -20.60 -8.75
C LEU A 70 7.88 -21.67 -8.22
N GLU A 71 7.63 -22.17 -7.01
CA GLU A 71 8.44 -23.20 -6.37
C GLU A 71 8.06 -24.57 -6.94
N VAL A 72 9.00 -25.19 -7.67
CA VAL A 72 8.82 -26.55 -8.21
C VAL A 72 9.14 -27.56 -7.11
N ASP A 73 8.12 -28.02 -6.39
CA ASP A 73 8.25 -29.13 -5.43
C ASP A 73 8.20 -30.51 -6.15
N GLU A 74 8.67 -31.57 -5.49
CA GLU A 74 8.64 -32.96 -6.00
C GLU A 74 7.22 -33.54 -6.23
N SER A 75 6.17 -32.80 -5.86
CA SER A 75 4.78 -33.16 -6.15
C SER A 75 4.42 -32.77 -7.60
N GLN A 76 3.45 -33.46 -8.22
CA GLN A 76 3.07 -33.35 -9.65
C GLN A 76 2.47 -31.97 -10.09
N GLN A 77 2.92 -30.86 -9.51
CA GLN A 77 2.42 -29.51 -9.72
C GLN A 77 2.77 -28.96 -11.11
N MET A 78 3.88 -29.40 -11.70
CA MET A 78 4.32 -29.00 -13.04
C MET A 78 4.31 -30.20 -13.99
N ARG A 79 3.80 -29.99 -15.20
CA ARG A 79 3.95 -30.89 -16.35
C ARG A 79 4.37 -30.10 -17.59
N GLY A 80 4.95 -30.80 -18.56
CA GLY A 80 5.46 -30.19 -19.79
C GLY A 80 6.73 -29.38 -19.56
N GLU A 81 7.04 -28.51 -20.52
CA GLU A 81 8.27 -27.70 -20.52
C GLU A 81 7.94 -26.21 -20.68
N LEU A 82 8.68 -25.35 -19.96
CA LEU A 82 8.64 -23.91 -20.12
C LEU A 82 10.07 -23.38 -20.28
N LEU A 83 10.40 -22.88 -21.47
CA LEU A 83 11.76 -22.55 -21.87
C LEU A 83 11.90 -21.07 -22.25
N ILE A 84 13.05 -20.49 -21.90
CA ILE A 84 13.51 -19.17 -22.31
C ILE A 84 14.85 -19.36 -23.03
N ASP A 85 14.93 -18.99 -24.31
CA ASP A 85 16.09 -19.24 -25.18
C ASP A 85 16.55 -20.72 -25.16
N GLY A 86 15.61 -21.65 -25.02
CA GLY A 86 15.85 -23.09 -24.95
C GLY A 86 16.36 -23.61 -23.60
N ALA A 87 16.57 -22.74 -22.60
CA ALA A 87 16.87 -23.13 -21.23
C ALA A 87 15.59 -23.13 -20.37
N ASP A 88 15.57 -23.95 -19.32
CA ASP A 88 14.45 -23.98 -18.36
C ASP A 88 14.25 -22.59 -17.72
N ALA A 89 13.01 -22.07 -17.80
CA ALA A 89 12.63 -20.80 -17.21
C ALA A 89 12.89 -20.76 -15.69
N PHE A 90 12.71 -21.89 -15.00
CA PHE A 90 12.92 -22.01 -13.56
C PHE A 90 14.39 -21.93 -13.15
N ALA A 91 15.33 -22.18 -14.08
CA ALA A 91 16.76 -22.07 -13.82
C ALA A 91 17.26 -20.61 -13.68
N ARG A 92 16.44 -19.62 -14.07
CA ARG A 92 16.73 -18.17 -13.97
C ARG A 92 18.13 -17.77 -14.48
N GLN A 93 18.60 -18.38 -15.58
CA GLN A 93 19.94 -18.14 -16.12
C GLN A 93 20.14 -16.73 -16.70
N ARG A 94 19.04 -16.05 -17.07
CA ARG A 94 19.04 -14.70 -17.61
C ARG A 94 18.12 -13.78 -16.81
N PRO A 95 18.42 -12.47 -16.72
CA PRO A 95 17.52 -11.52 -16.07
C PRO A 95 16.17 -11.44 -16.82
N VAL A 96 15.10 -11.77 -16.11
CA VAL A 96 13.71 -11.53 -16.55
C VAL A 96 13.16 -10.37 -15.74
N GLY A 97 12.62 -9.37 -16.42
CA GLY A 97 11.94 -8.25 -15.78
C GLY A 97 10.48 -8.57 -15.53
N LEU A 98 10.00 -8.48 -14.29
CA LEU A 98 8.59 -8.62 -13.95
C LEU A 98 8.07 -7.34 -13.30
N MET A 99 7.05 -6.74 -13.92
CA MET A 99 6.25 -5.68 -13.33
C MET A 99 4.94 -6.28 -12.82
N GLN A 100 4.63 -6.07 -11.55
CA GLN A 100 3.41 -6.55 -10.91
C GLN A 100 2.29 -5.51 -10.98
N GLN A 101 1.07 -5.91 -10.63
CA GLN A 101 -0.11 -5.06 -10.67
C GLN A 101 -0.10 -3.92 -9.62
N ASP A 102 0.48 -4.15 -8.44
CA ASP A 102 0.42 -3.23 -7.28
C ASP A 102 1.66 -2.30 -7.23
N PRO A 103 1.51 -0.99 -7.48
CA PRO A 103 2.63 -0.04 -7.49
C PRO A 103 3.34 0.10 -6.14
N GLU A 104 2.61 -0.01 -5.02
CA GLU A 104 3.15 0.24 -3.68
C GLU A 104 4.10 -0.87 -3.21
N THR A 105 3.92 -2.08 -3.74
CA THR A 105 4.77 -3.24 -3.45
C THR A 105 5.99 -3.34 -4.36
N GLN A 106 6.06 -2.55 -5.44
CA GLN A 106 7.12 -2.67 -6.45
C GLN A 106 8.35 -1.81 -6.19
N VAL A 107 8.13 -0.64 -5.61
CA VAL A 107 9.20 0.19 -5.08
C VAL A 107 9.75 -0.54 -3.86
N VAL A 108 11.06 -0.56 -3.63
CA VAL A 108 11.72 -1.17 -2.47
C VAL A 108 12.46 -0.10 -1.67
N GLN A 109 13.20 0.77 -2.35
CA GLN A 109 14.06 1.78 -1.72
C GLN A 109 13.34 3.11 -1.48
N SER A 110 13.93 3.92 -0.59
CA SER A 110 13.39 5.23 -0.22
C SER A 110 13.70 6.35 -1.22
N ARG A 111 14.69 6.15 -2.10
CA ARG A 111 15.15 7.13 -3.11
C ARG A 111 15.04 6.56 -4.52
N VAL A 112 14.74 7.43 -5.48
CA VAL A 112 14.56 7.06 -6.90
C VAL A 112 15.77 6.31 -7.46
N ALA A 113 16.98 6.84 -7.34
CA ALA A 113 18.16 6.20 -7.92
C ALA A 113 18.50 4.85 -7.26
N ASP A 114 18.31 4.74 -5.95
CA ASP A 114 18.58 3.51 -5.20
C ASP A 114 17.58 2.42 -5.59
N ASP A 115 16.33 2.80 -5.85
CA ASP A 115 15.28 1.88 -6.29
C ASP A 115 15.52 1.36 -7.70
N VAL A 116 15.92 2.25 -8.62
CA VAL A 116 16.33 1.88 -9.98
C VAL A 116 17.53 0.94 -9.96
N ALA A 117 18.52 1.21 -9.10
CA ALA A 117 19.71 0.37 -8.96
C ALA A 117 19.42 -1.00 -8.34
N PHE A 118 18.33 -1.17 -7.59
CA PHE A 118 18.12 -2.34 -6.72
C PHE A 118 18.27 -3.69 -7.42
N GLY A 119 17.67 -3.84 -8.61
CA GLY A 119 17.74 -5.10 -9.37
C GLY A 119 19.14 -5.37 -9.91
N ALA A 120 19.76 -4.36 -10.51
CA ALA A 120 21.13 -4.47 -11.04
C ALA A 120 22.17 -4.76 -9.94
N GLU A 121 22.00 -4.17 -8.75
CA GLU A 121 22.83 -4.45 -7.58
C GLU A 121 22.74 -5.91 -7.15
N ASN A 122 21.53 -6.47 -7.12
CA ASN A 122 21.31 -7.88 -6.78
C ASN A 122 21.88 -8.85 -7.82
N LEU A 123 21.89 -8.45 -9.09
CA LEU A 123 22.52 -9.18 -10.18
C LEU A 123 24.06 -9.00 -10.21
N ALA A 124 24.63 -8.34 -9.19
CA ALA A 124 26.06 -8.08 -9.05
C ALA A 124 26.66 -7.26 -10.21
N VAL A 125 25.87 -6.39 -10.85
CA VAL A 125 26.35 -5.48 -11.89
C VAL A 125 27.31 -4.45 -11.28
N ASP A 126 28.33 -4.07 -12.04
CA ASP A 126 29.32 -3.08 -11.60
C ASP A 126 28.64 -1.73 -11.24
N PRO A 127 28.91 -1.14 -10.05
CA PRO A 127 28.32 0.12 -9.63
C PRO A 127 28.50 1.29 -10.60
N GLU A 128 29.63 1.42 -11.30
CA GLU A 128 29.84 2.48 -12.29
C GLU A 128 28.90 2.31 -13.47
N VAL A 129 28.75 1.07 -13.94
CA VAL A 129 27.82 0.74 -15.02
C VAL A 129 26.37 1.04 -14.60
N ILE A 130 25.99 0.77 -13.35
CA ILE A 130 24.66 1.12 -12.85
C ILE A 130 24.47 2.65 -12.84
N ARG A 131 25.46 3.43 -12.37
CA ARG A 131 25.40 4.91 -12.35
C ARG A 131 25.21 5.50 -13.74
N GLU A 132 25.88 4.94 -14.75
CA GLU A 132 25.72 5.37 -16.14
C GLU A 132 24.33 5.04 -16.72
N ARG A 133 23.71 3.94 -16.28
CA ARG A 133 22.37 3.52 -16.74
C ARG A 133 21.24 4.36 -16.18
N ILE A 134 21.34 4.81 -14.91
CA ILE A 134 20.23 5.46 -14.20
C ILE A 134 19.60 6.64 -14.96
N PRO A 135 20.36 7.61 -15.49
CA PRO A 135 19.78 8.73 -16.23
C PRO A 135 18.99 8.26 -17.46
N GLU A 136 19.56 7.35 -18.25
CA GLU A 136 18.96 6.87 -19.50
C GLU A 136 17.67 6.07 -19.26
N VAL A 137 17.63 5.23 -18.21
CA VAL A 137 16.42 4.48 -17.88
C VAL A 137 15.33 5.37 -17.28
N LEU A 138 15.70 6.40 -16.51
CA LEU A 138 14.74 7.38 -15.99
C LEU A 138 14.16 8.24 -17.12
N ASP A 139 14.98 8.65 -18.08
CA ASP A 139 14.52 9.35 -19.29
C ASP A 139 13.54 8.50 -20.10
N ALA A 140 13.86 7.21 -20.33
CA ALA A 140 13.02 6.29 -21.09
C ALA A 140 11.60 6.15 -20.51
N VAL A 141 11.45 6.27 -19.18
CA VAL A 141 10.16 6.18 -18.49
C VAL A 141 9.56 7.56 -18.14
N GLY A 142 10.12 8.66 -18.66
CA GLY A 142 9.61 10.02 -18.44
C GLY A 142 9.79 10.55 -17.01
N LEU A 143 10.81 10.08 -16.30
CA LEU A 143 11.17 10.49 -14.93
C LEU A 143 12.54 11.19 -14.83
N GLY A 144 13.19 11.48 -15.97
CA GLY A 144 14.53 12.08 -16.01
C GLY A 144 14.71 13.44 -15.33
N MET A 145 13.61 14.20 -15.17
CA MET A 145 13.62 15.49 -14.48
C MET A 145 13.67 15.37 -12.95
N LEU A 146 13.50 14.16 -12.41
CA LEU A 146 13.57 13.93 -10.97
C LEU A 146 15.02 13.89 -10.48
N SER A 147 15.25 14.47 -9.32
CA SER A 147 16.53 14.27 -8.60
C SER A 147 16.71 12.80 -8.23
N PHE A 148 17.94 12.32 -8.29
CA PHE A 148 18.31 10.95 -7.87
C PHE A 148 18.01 10.67 -6.40
N ASP A 149 18.02 11.71 -5.57
CA ASP A 149 17.67 11.66 -4.14
C ASP A 149 16.18 11.95 -3.87
N HIS A 150 15.36 12.12 -4.92
CA HIS A 150 13.92 12.30 -4.76
C HIS A 150 13.31 11.10 -4.03
N ARG A 151 12.39 11.38 -3.11
CA ARG A 151 11.81 10.35 -2.25
C ARG A 151 10.74 9.57 -3.00
N THR A 152 10.83 8.25 -2.97
CA THR A 152 9.85 7.39 -3.65
C THR A 152 8.45 7.49 -3.04
N GLN A 153 8.36 7.87 -1.76
CA GLN A 153 7.09 8.15 -1.06
C GLN A 153 6.37 9.41 -1.59
N GLU A 154 7.09 10.35 -2.23
CA GLU A 154 6.52 11.59 -2.78
C GLU A 154 5.99 11.41 -4.22
N LEU A 155 6.20 10.24 -4.82
CA LEU A 155 5.74 9.92 -6.17
C LEU A 155 4.25 9.55 -6.20
N SER A 156 3.55 9.95 -7.26
CA SER A 156 2.19 9.45 -7.55
C SER A 156 2.21 7.96 -7.91
N GLY A 157 1.06 7.28 -7.83
CA GLY A 157 0.96 5.85 -8.19
C GLY A 157 1.48 5.54 -9.60
N GLY A 158 1.08 6.35 -10.60
CA GLY A 158 1.59 6.22 -11.97
C GLY A 158 3.10 6.49 -12.09
N GLN A 159 3.64 7.44 -11.31
CA GLN A 159 5.10 7.65 -11.24
C GLN A 159 5.82 6.46 -10.59
N LYS A 160 5.25 5.85 -9.55
CA LYS A 160 5.81 4.64 -8.91
C LYS A 160 5.85 3.46 -9.87
N GLN A 161 4.84 3.27 -10.71
CA GLN A 161 4.86 2.26 -11.75
C GLN A 161 5.94 2.49 -12.80
N ARG A 162 6.08 3.74 -13.28
CA ARG A 162 7.17 4.08 -14.21
C ARG A 162 8.55 3.93 -13.56
N LEU A 163 8.68 4.21 -12.27
CA LEU A 163 9.89 3.94 -11.50
C LEU A 163 10.19 2.43 -11.41
N ALA A 164 9.16 1.61 -11.18
CA ALA A 164 9.31 0.15 -11.16
C ALA A 164 9.82 -0.38 -12.51
N LEU A 165 9.28 0.14 -13.63
CA LEU A 165 9.76 -0.16 -14.97
C LEU A 165 11.21 0.28 -15.19
N ALA A 166 11.63 1.45 -14.69
CA ALA A 166 13.03 1.87 -14.77
C ALA A 166 13.97 0.93 -14.00
N GLY A 167 13.56 0.46 -12.82
CA GLY A 167 14.33 -0.53 -12.05
C GLY A 167 14.45 -1.88 -12.76
N ILE A 168 13.41 -2.30 -13.48
CA ILE A 168 13.46 -3.48 -14.37
C ILE A 168 14.46 -3.22 -15.51
N LEU A 169 14.36 -2.08 -16.18
CA LEU A 169 15.21 -1.74 -17.33
C LEU A 169 16.70 -1.65 -16.97
N ALA A 170 17.02 -1.19 -15.75
CA ALA A 170 18.38 -1.14 -15.23
C ALA A 170 19.05 -2.53 -15.15
N MET A 171 18.26 -3.61 -15.00
CA MET A 171 18.73 -5.00 -15.03
C MET A 171 19.18 -5.45 -16.43
N GLN A 172 18.83 -4.72 -17.50
CA GLN A 172 18.95 -5.15 -18.89
C GLN A 172 18.30 -6.51 -19.18
N PRO A 173 16.98 -6.64 -18.97
CA PRO A 173 16.29 -7.89 -19.21
C PRO A 173 16.20 -8.20 -20.71
N GLY A 174 16.31 -9.49 -21.07
CA GLY A 174 15.98 -9.97 -22.41
C GLY A 174 14.47 -10.23 -22.60
N LEU A 175 13.74 -10.30 -21.49
CA LEU A 175 12.30 -10.53 -21.42
C LEU A 175 11.68 -9.61 -20.37
N MET A 176 10.68 -8.81 -20.77
CA MET A 176 9.86 -8.00 -19.88
C MET A 176 8.45 -8.56 -19.81
N LEU A 177 8.02 -8.89 -18.58
CA LEU A 177 6.70 -9.40 -18.23
C LEU A 177 5.96 -8.31 -17.47
N LEU A 178 4.79 -7.91 -17.97
CA LEU A 178 4.02 -6.81 -17.42
C LEU A 178 2.63 -7.32 -17.05
N ASP A 179 2.39 -7.52 -15.75
CA ASP A 179 1.11 -8.04 -15.24
C ASP A 179 0.16 -6.88 -14.91
N GLU A 180 -0.78 -6.60 -15.81
CA GLU A 180 -1.74 -5.50 -15.73
C GLU A 180 -1.08 -4.15 -15.36
N PRO A 181 -0.11 -3.68 -16.16
CA PRO A 181 0.63 -2.46 -15.84
C PRO A 181 -0.30 -1.24 -15.70
N THR A 182 -1.45 -1.19 -16.39
CA THR A 182 -2.37 -0.04 -16.28
C THR A 182 -3.36 -0.14 -15.12
N ALA A 183 -3.32 -1.22 -14.33
CA ALA A 183 -4.14 -1.35 -13.15
C ALA A 183 -3.81 -0.27 -12.11
N ASN A 184 -4.84 0.28 -11.47
CA ASN A 184 -4.74 1.33 -10.44
C ASN A 184 -4.10 2.64 -10.94
N VAL A 185 -4.03 2.84 -12.26
CA VAL A 185 -3.60 4.10 -12.89
C VAL A 185 -4.83 4.89 -13.30
N ASP A 186 -4.79 6.20 -13.05
CA ASP A 186 -5.80 7.11 -13.58
C ASP A 186 -5.78 7.12 -15.13
N PRO A 187 -6.91 7.41 -15.80
CA PRO A 187 -7.00 7.42 -17.26
C PRO A 187 -5.95 8.29 -17.95
N GLU A 188 -5.60 9.43 -17.36
CA GLU A 188 -4.60 10.37 -17.89
C GLU A 188 -3.18 9.79 -17.83
N GLY A 189 -2.88 8.97 -16.81
CA GLY A 189 -1.62 8.28 -16.62
C GLY A 189 -1.42 7.02 -17.47
N ILE A 190 -2.50 6.43 -18.01
CA ILE A 190 -2.44 5.19 -18.82
C ILE A 190 -1.58 5.38 -20.08
N GLY A 191 -1.84 6.46 -20.85
CA GLY A 191 -1.10 6.76 -22.07
C GLY A 191 0.42 6.92 -21.83
N PRO A 192 0.84 7.82 -20.93
CA PRO A 192 2.25 7.97 -20.54
C PRO A 192 2.92 6.69 -20.05
N LEU A 193 2.21 5.82 -19.33
CA LEU A 193 2.76 4.53 -18.90
C LEU A 193 2.95 3.57 -20.06
N ARG A 194 1.96 3.43 -20.93
CA ARG A 194 2.07 2.63 -22.16
C ARG A 194 3.26 3.09 -23.00
N ASP A 195 3.39 4.40 -23.19
CA ASP A 195 4.48 4.97 -23.97
C ASP A 195 5.84 4.71 -23.31
N ALA A 196 5.93 4.77 -21.97
CA ALA A 196 7.12 4.38 -21.22
C ALA A 196 7.48 2.90 -21.42
N VAL A 197 6.50 1.99 -21.46
CA VAL A 197 6.72 0.57 -21.77
C VAL A 197 7.27 0.39 -23.18
N LEU A 198 6.70 1.07 -24.17
CA LEU A 198 7.14 0.99 -25.56
C LEU A 198 8.57 1.56 -25.72
N ASN A 199 8.88 2.68 -25.06
CA ASN A 199 10.22 3.25 -25.03
C ASN A 199 11.23 2.32 -24.35
N ALA A 200 10.86 1.70 -23.23
CA ALA A 200 11.69 0.72 -22.54
C ALA A 200 11.96 -0.51 -23.42
N ALA A 201 10.94 -1.00 -24.14
CA ALA A 201 11.07 -2.09 -25.09
C ALA A 201 12.01 -1.74 -26.24
N GLN A 202 11.89 -0.53 -26.79
CA GLN A 202 12.77 -0.05 -27.85
C GLN A 202 14.22 0.13 -27.37
N LEU A 203 14.42 0.66 -26.17
CA LEU A 203 15.75 0.86 -25.59
C LEU A 203 16.46 -0.47 -25.33
N SER A 204 15.77 -1.43 -24.71
CA SER A 204 16.33 -2.73 -24.35
C SER A 204 16.42 -3.70 -25.54
N GLY A 205 15.48 -3.62 -26.49
CA GLY A 205 15.26 -4.66 -27.51
C GLY A 205 14.69 -5.96 -26.94
N ALA A 206 14.14 -5.93 -25.72
CA ALA A 206 13.60 -7.09 -25.04
C ALA A 206 12.31 -7.60 -25.70
N THR A 207 12.06 -8.90 -25.57
CA THR A 207 10.72 -9.46 -25.79
C THR A 207 9.78 -8.92 -24.72
N VAL A 208 8.56 -8.54 -25.08
CA VAL A 208 7.59 -7.96 -24.14
C VAL A 208 6.32 -8.78 -24.12
N LEU A 209 5.89 -9.19 -22.93
CA LEU A 209 4.59 -9.83 -22.71
C LEU A 209 3.77 -8.95 -21.78
N VAL A 210 2.70 -8.35 -22.31
CA VAL A 210 1.76 -7.52 -21.56
C VAL A 210 0.51 -8.34 -21.28
N VAL A 211 0.18 -8.55 -20.01
CA VAL A 211 -1.14 -9.06 -19.59
C VAL A 211 -2.05 -7.88 -19.32
N GLU A 212 -3.17 -7.79 -20.03
CA GLU A 212 -4.10 -6.68 -19.86
C GLU A 212 -5.55 -7.10 -20.11
N HIS A 213 -6.46 -6.36 -19.48
CA HIS A 213 -7.89 -6.54 -19.67
C HIS A 213 -8.44 -5.54 -20.70
N ARG A 214 -7.76 -4.40 -20.92
CA ARG A 214 -8.19 -3.33 -21.83
C ARG A 214 -7.45 -3.40 -23.15
N LEU A 215 -8.03 -4.12 -24.12
CA LEU A 215 -7.38 -4.33 -25.42
C LEU A 215 -7.18 -3.01 -26.19
N GLU A 216 -8.04 -2.02 -25.99
CA GLU A 216 -8.01 -0.73 -26.71
C GLU A 216 -6.71 0.05 -26.51
N VAL A 217 -6.15 -0.01 -25.30
CA VAL A 217 -4.92 0.73 -24.96
C VAL A 217 -3.71 0.13 -25.66
N TRP A 218 -3.69 -1.20 -25.83
CA TRP A 218 -2.50 -1.97 -26.16
C TRP A 218 -2.51 -2.55 -27.56
N ALA A 219 -3.65 -3.04 -28.07
CA ALA A 219 -3.75 -3.90 -29.25
C ALA A 219 -2.98 -3.35 -30.46
N GLN A 220 -3.13 -2.07 -30.78
CA GLN A 220 -2.48 -1.42 -31.93
C GLN A 220 -0.95 -1.28 -31.82
N HIS A 221 -0.38 -1.43 -30.62
CA HIS A 221 1.05 -1.27 -30.34
C HIS A 221 1.80 -2.59 -30.23
N MET A 222 1.07 -3.70 -30.31
CA MET A 222 1.56 -5.07 -30.09
C MET A 222 1.72 -5.76 -31.43
N ASP A 223 2.67 -6.69 -31.53
CA ASP A 223 2.90 -7.42 -32.77
C ASP A 223 1.93 -8.61 -32.89
N ARG A 224 1.41 -9.12 -31.76
CA ARG A 224 0.55 -10.31 -31.67
C ARG A 224 -0.31 -10.27 -30.42
N ILE A 225 -1.50 -10.84 -30.49
CA ILE A 225 -2.48 -10.92 -29.41
C ILE A 225 -2.83 -12.39 -29.19
N ILE A 226 -2.63 -12.88 -27.97
CA ILE A 226 -2.86 -14.27 -27.61
C ILE A 226 -3.99 -14.31 -26.59
N VAL A 227 -5.06 -15.01 -26.91
CA VAL A 227 -6.23 -15.19 -26.04
C VAL A 227 -6.12 -16.56 -25.38
N LEU A 228 -6.07 -16.59 -24.04
CA LEU A 228 -6.08 -17.84 -23.28
C LEU A 228 -7.50 -18.35 -23.00
N GLU A 229 -7.64 -19.67 -22.97
CA GLU A 229 -8.87 -20.35 -22.56
C GLU A 229 -9.04 -20.37 -21.03
N PRO A 230 -10.29 -20.42 -20.51
CA PRO A 230 -10.54 -20.76 -19.11
C PRO A 230 -9.91 -22.12 -18.77
N GLY A 231 -9.01 -22.17 -17.79
CA GLY A 231 -8.30 -23.40 -17.39
C GLY A 231 -6.95 -23.63 -18.08
N GLY A 232 -6.54 -22.74 -19.01
CA GLY A 232 -5.27 -22.80 -19.74
C GLY A 232 -5.40 -23.33 -21.16
N GLY A 233 -4.42 -23.01 -22.01
CA GLY A 233 -4.47 -23.23 -23.46
C GLY A 233 -4.66 -21.93 -24.24
N VAL A 234 -4.37 -21.95 -25.54
CA VAL A 234 -4.51 -20.79 -26.45
C VAL A 234 -5.80 -20.94 -27.25
N ALA A 235 -6.78 -20.08 -26.98
CA ALA A 235 -8.05 -20.01 -27.69
C ALA A 235 -7.86 -19.40 -29.08
N HIS A 236 -7.15 -18.27 -29.13
CA HIS A 236 -6.91 -17.50 -30.34
C HIS A 236 -5.50 -16.93 -30.35
N ASP A 237 -4.95 -16.86 -31.55
CA ASP A 237 -3.65 -16.27 -31.82
C ASP A 237 -3.76 -15.34 -33.02
N LEU A 238 -3.70 -14.04 -32.75
CA LEU A 238 -4.24 -13.01 -33.61
C LEU A 238 -3.21 -11.91 -33.88
N SER A 239 -3.28 -11.32 -35.07
CA SER A 239 -2.71 -10.00 -35.31
C SER A 239 -3.66 -8.89 -34.82
N PRO A 240 -3.15 -7.69 -34.52
CA PRO A 240 -3.99 -6.55 -34.21
C PRO A 240 -5.02 -6.22 -35.30
N GLN A 241 -4.67 -6.42 -36.57
CA GLN A 241 -5.59 -6.19 -37.69
C GLN A 241 -6.78 -7.16 -37.65
N GLN A 242 -6.53 -8.44 -37.38
CA GLN A 242 -7.60 -9.45 -37.27
C GLN A 242 -8.61 -9.09 -36.17
N LEU A 243 -8.13 -8.64 -35.00
CA LEU A 243 -9.00 -8.17 -33.91
C LEU A 243 -9.82 -6.92 -34.28
N MET A 244 -9.33 -6.07 -35.19
CA MET A 244 -10.06 -4.86 -35.62
C MET A 244 -11.09 -5.16 -36.70
N GLU A 245 -10.77 -6.04 -37.65
CA GLU A 245 -11.56 -6.27 -38.87
C GLU A 245 -12.64 -7.35 -38.69
N ASP A 246 -12.39 -8.38 -37.88
CA ASP A 246 -13.31 -9.51 -37.71
C ASP A 246 -14.39 -9.22 -36.64
N GLN A 247 -15.58 -8.81 -37.08
CA GLN A 247 -16.71 -8.53 -36.20
C GLN A 247 -17.24 -9.76 -35.45
N GLN A 248 -17.15 -10.95 -36.05
CA GLN A 248 -17.65 -12.18 -35.43
C GLN A 248 -16.75 -12.59 -34.27
N LEU A 249 -15.43 -12.58 -34.50
CA LEU A 249 -14.44 -12.79 -33.46
C LEU A 249 -14.59 -11.76 -32.33
N ARG A 250 -14.76 -10.49 -32.66
CA ARG A 250 -14.97 -9.43 -31.66
C ARG A 250 -16.23 -9.69 -30.81
N ALA A 251 -17.32 -10.14 -31.42
CA ALA A 251 -18.54 -10.49 -30.70
C ALA A 251 -18.35 -11.72 -29.79
N GLU A 252 -17.62 -12.73 -30.27
CA GLU A 252 -17.25 -13.91 -29.48
C GLU A 252 -16.42 -13.52 -28.26
N LEU A 253 -15.33 -12.77 -28.44
CA LEU A 253 -14.46 -12.31 -27.36
C LEU A 253 -15.22 -11.43 -26.35
N ALA A 254 -16.09 -10.53 -26.82
CA ALA A 254 -16.95 -9.72 -25.96
C ALA A 254 -17.94 -10.60 -25.17
N SER A 255 -18.51 -11.64 -25.78
CA SER A 255 -19.40 -12.59 -25.11
C SER A 255 -18.67 -13.43 -24.04
N ALA A 256 -17.38 -13.70 -24.24
CA ALA A 256 -16.50 -14.30 -23.25
C ALA A 256 -16.07 -13.32 -22.14
N GLY A 257 -16.50 -12.06 -22.19
CA GLY A 257 -16.26 -11.03 -21.17
C GLY A 257 -15.04 -10.14 -21.42
N LEU A 258 -14.33 -10.28 -22.55
CA LEU A 258 -13.16 -9.44 -22.85
C LEU A 258 -13.59 -8.02 -23.25
N TRP A 259 -12.83 -7.00 -22.83
CA TRP A 259 -13.04 -5.61 -23.26
C TRP A 259 -12.44 -5.38 -24.65
N VAL A 260 -13.24 -5.65 -25.67
CA VAL A 260 -12.86 -5.44 -27.07
C VAL A 260 -12.95 -3.95 -27.44
N PRO A 261 -12.03 -3.39 -28.24
CA PRO A 261 -12.02 -1.95 -28.53
C PRO A 261 -13.34 -1.45 -29.13
N GLY A 262 -13.93 -0.39 -28.60
CA GLY A 262 -15.22 0.15 -29.09
C GLY A 262 -16.46 -0.68 -28.74
N TYR A 263 -16.32 -1.80 -28.01
CA TYR A 263 -17.45 -2.52 -27.44
C TYR A 263 -17.82 -1.94 -26.07
N LEU A 264 -19.07 -1.49 -25.94
CA LEU A 264 -19.64 -1.05 -24.66
C LEU A 264 -20.84 -1.95 -24.32
N PRO A 265 -20.84 -2.62 -23.15
CA PRO A 265 -21.97 -3.44 -22.74
C PRO A 265 -23.27 -2.62 -22.70
N GLN A 266 -24.29 -3.08 -23.42
CA GLN A 266 -25.58 -2.41 -23.44
C GLN A 266 -26.40 -2.76 -22.18
N ILE A 267 -27.07 -1.74 -21.65
CA ILE A 267 -27.95 -1.84 -20.48
C ILE A 267 -29.27 -1.15 -20.84
N GLN A 268 -30.39 -1.71 -20.38
CA GLN A 268 -31.69 -1.11 -20.57
C GLN A 268 -31.71 0.27 -19.90
N GLN A 269 -31.90 1.32 -20.69
CA GLN A 269 -32.05 2.67 -20.16
C GLN A 269 -33.44 2.84 -19.56
N VAL A 270 -33.49 3.51 -18.42
CA VAL A 270 -34.71 3.78 -17.67
C VAL A 270 -34.81 5.28 -17.47
N THR A 271 -36.01 5.84 -17.58
CA THR A 271 -36.23 7.26 -17.27
C THR A 271 -36.31 7.42 -15.76
N LEU A 272 -35.30 8.05 -15.17
CA LEU A 272 -35.24 8.33 -13.74
C LEU A 272 -35.89 9.68 -13.46
N GLN A 273 -36.71 9.77 -12.41
CA GLN A 273 -37.26 11.03 -11.92
C GLN A 273 -36.67 11.38 -10.56
N PRO A 274 -36.10 12.59 -10.36
CA PRO A 274 -35.54 12.98 -9.09
C PRO A 274 -36.62 13.04 -8.00
N GLY A 275 -36.41 12.27 -6.93
CA GLY A 275 -37.23 12.33 -5.71
C GLY A 275 -36.79 13.44 -4.75
N GLY A 276 -37.18 13.29 -3.48
CA GLY A 276 -36.84 14.24 -2.41
C GLY A 276 -35.34 14.28 -2.09
N THR A 277 -34.87 15.41 -1.53
CA THR A 277 -33.50 15.55 -1.04
C THR A 277 -33.27 14.68 0.19
N LEU A 278 -32.24 13.83 0.15
CA LEU A 278 -31.82 12.96 1.24
C LEU A 278 -30.64 13.54 2.02
N LEU A 279 -29.66 14.12 1.32
CA LEU A 279 -28.51 14.81 1.91
C LEU A 279 -28.28 16.16 1.23
N GLU A 280 -27.85 17.16 2.00
CA GLU A 280 -27.44 18.47 1.51
C GLU A 280 -26.05 18.81 2.08
N ALA A 281 -25.10 19.11 1.20
CA ALA A 281 -23.79 19.62 1.55
C ALA A 281 -23.65 21.09 1.14
N LYS A 282 -23.19 21.93 2.07
CA LYS A 282 -22.96 23.38 1.85
C LYS A 282 -21.53 23.74 2.19
N ASP A 283 -20.78 24.21 1.18
CA ASP A 283 -19.38 24.61 1.27
C ASP A 283 -18.51 23.57 2.01
N LEU A 284 -18.78 22.30 1.76
CA LEU A 284 -18.22 21.17 2.48
C LEU A 284 -16.72 21.03 2.18
N VAL A 285 -15.90 21.12 3.22
CA VAL A 285 -14.45 20.90 3.15
C VAL A 285 -14.10 19.64 3.91
N CYS A 286 -13.43 18.71 3.23
CA CYS A 286 -13.15 17.38 3.75
C CYS A 286 -11.63 17.16 3.88
N ALA A 287 -11.21 16.35 4.85
CA ALA A 287 -9.84 15.85 4.98
C ALA A 287 -9.85 14.47 5.66
N ARG A 288 -8.94 13.57 5.27
CA ARG A 288 -8.82 12.23 5.90
C ARG A 288 -8.30 12.30 7.34
N ALA A 289 -7.51 13.31 7.66
CA ALA A 289 -6.93 13.58 8.97
C ALA A 289 -6.66 15.08 9.11
N GLU A 290 -6.40 15.57 10.33
CA GLU A 290 -6.13 16.99 10.60
C GLU A 290 -5.00 17.58 9.74
N GLN A 291 -4.01 16.76 9.38
CA GLN A 291 -2.84 17.15 8.57
C GLN A 291 -2.94 16.67 7.12
N ALA A 292 -4.06 16.08 6.71
CA ALA A 292 -4.25 15.64 5.33
C ALA A 292 -4.64 16.83 4.43
N PRO A 293 -4.38 16.74 3.11
CA PRO A 293 -4.84 17.72 2.14
C PRO A 293 -6.36 17.89 2.22
N ARG A 294 -6.80 19.14 2.12
CA ARG A 294 -8.22 19.50 2.16
C ARG A 294 -8.80 19.48 0.75
N THR A 295 -10.07 19.13 0.63
CA THR A 295 -10.81 19.37 -0.61
C THR A 295 -11.05 20.87 -0.79
N ARG A 296 -11.32 21.31 -2.03
CA ARG A 296 -12.01 22.58 -2.23
C ARG A 296 -13.42 22.51 -1.63
N PRO A 297 -14.04 23.63 -1.25
CA PRO A 297 -15.43 23.64 -0.79
C PRO A 297 -16.35 23.05 -1.86
N VAL A 298 -17.24 22.14 -1.46
CA VAL A 298 -18.20 21.48 -2.35
C VAL A 298 -19.62 21.71 -1.84
N THR A 299 -20.50 22.16 -2.74
CA THR A 299 -21.93 22.27 -2.47
C THR A 299 -22.66 21.31 -3.40
N LEU A 300 -23.45 20.38 -2.84
CA LEU A 300 -24.17 19.37 -3.60
C LEU A 300 -25.45 18.94 -2.87
N GLN A 301 -26.45 18.49 -3.64
CA GLN A 301 -27.67 17.88 -3.11
C GLN A 301 -27.78 16.45 -3.61
N VAL A 302 -28.04 15.52 -2.69
CA VAL A 302 -28.24 14.10 -3.00
C VAL A 302 -29.74 13.84 -2.96
N ARG A 303 -30.33 13.45 -4.08
CA ARG A 303 -31.78 13.21 -4.19
C ARG A 303 -32.08 11.74 -4.44
N ALA A 304 -33.18 11.27 -3.88
CA ALA A 304 -33.70 9.93 -4.13
C ALA A 304 -33.83 9.65 -5.64
N GLY A 305 -33.46 8.44 -6.06
CA GLY A 305 -33.52 8.01 -7.47
C GLY A 305 -32.57 8.72 -8.44
N THR A 306 -31.57 9.46 -7.93
CA THR A 306 -30.55 10.13 -8.77
C THR A 306 -29.14 9.61 -8.50
N ALA A 307 -28.29 9.73 -9.51
CA ALA A 307 -26.87 9.40 -9.39
C ALA A 307 -26.00 10.65 -9.52
N THR A 308 -24.93 10.71 -8.72
CA THR A 308 -23.88 11.72 -8.82
C THR A 308 -22.53 11.02 -8.94
N VAL A 309 -21.73 11.38 -9.95
CA VAL A 309 -20.38 10.85 -10.14
C VAL A 309 -19.35 11.90 -9.76
N ILE A 310 -18.44 11.54 -8.84
CA ILE A 310 -17.33 12.38 -8.39
C ILE A 310 -16.09 12.01 -9.21
N ARG A 311 -15.55 12.99 -9.94
CA ARG A 311 -14.36 12.89 -10.80
C ARG A 311 -13.28 13.86 -10.35
N GLY A 312 -12.08 13.70 -10.89
CA GLY A 312 -10.94 14.55 -10.61
C GLY A 312 -9.63 13.78 -10.58
N GLU A 313 -8.53 14.51 -10.51
CA GLU A 313 -7.18 13.96 -10.43
C GLU A 313 -6.99 13.08 -9.18
N ASN A 314 -6.01 12.19 -9.21
CA ASN A 314 -5.60 11.46 -8.02
C ASN A 314 -5.07 12.41 -6.94
N GLY A 315 -5.51 12.22 -5.69
CA GLY A 315 -5.17 13.13 -4.59
C GLY A 315 -6.06 14.39 -4.48
N ALA A 316 -7.02 14.62 -5.39
CA ALA A 316 -8.00 15.73 -5.27
C ALA A 316 -8.98 15.58 -4.08
N GLY A 317 -8.97 14.42 -3.41
CA GLY A 317 -9.81 14.13 -2.24
C GLY A 317 -11.17 13.50 -2.57
N LYS A 318 -11.32 12.83 -3.72
CA LYS A 318 -12.56 12.13 -4.15
C LYS A 318 -13.10 11.16 -3.09
N SER A 319 -12.28 10.18 -2.69
CA SER A 319 -12.64 9.22 -1.63
C SER A 319 -12.87 9.91 -0.29
N THR A 320 -12.14 10.99 0.01
CA THR A 320 -12.35 11.78 1.23
C THR A 320 -13.74 12.41 1.25
N LEU A 321 -14.17 13.04 0.15
CA LEU A 321 -15.51 13.58 0.00
C LEU A 321 -16.57 12.48 0.13
N ALA A 322 -16.39 11.35 -0.56
CA ALA A 322 -17.30 10.20 -0.49
C ALA A 322 -17.46 9.68 0.94
N LEU A 323 -16.36 9.52 1.70
CA LEU A 323 -16.39 9.08 3.09
C LEU A 323 -17.04 10.13 4.03
N THR A 324 -16.84 11.43 3.79
CA THR A 324 -17.51 12.48 4.56
C THR A 324 -19.02 12.49 4.28
N VAL A 325 -19.44 12.43 3.02
CA VAL A 325 -20.86 12.33 2.64
C VAL A 325 -21.49 11.04 3.18
N GLY A 326 -20.71 9.95 3.24
CA GLY A 326 -21.12 8.69 3.87
C GLY A 326 -21.27 8.74 5.40
N GLY A 327 -21.00 9.87 6.06
CA GLY A 327 -21.07 10.01 7.52
C GLY A 327 -19.93 9.32 8.28
N LEU A 328 -18.85 8.95 7.58
CA LEU A 328 -17.72 8.20 8.16
C LEU A 328 -16.62 9.14 8.65
N LEU A 329 -16.43 10.27 7.97
CA LEU A 329 -15.50 11.34 8.34
C LEU A 329 -16.24 12.60 8.77
N ALA A 330 -15.67 13.34 9.72
CA ALA A 330 -16.18 14.65 10.09
C ALA A 330 -15.84 15.70 9.02
N PRO A 331 -16.76 16.63 8.70
CA PRO A 331 -16.41 17.83 7.95
C PRO A 331 -15.33 18.66 8.67
N VAL A 332 -14.37 19.20 7.91
CA VAL A 332 -13.37 20.15 8.43
C VAL A 332 -13.95 21.57 8.49
N ALA A 333 -14.75 21.91 7.50
CA ALA A 333 -15.54 23.14 7.42
C ALA A 333 -16.78 22.87 6.54
N GLY A 334 -17.73 23.81 6.56
CA GLY A 334 -19.02 23.63 5.90
C GLY A 334 -19.96 22.71 6.68
N GLN A 335 -21.05 22.30 6.05
CA GLN A 335 -22.11 21.49 6.66
C GLN A 335 -22.54 20.34 5.74
N LEU A 336 -22.90 19.22 6.36
CA LEU A 336 -23.54 18.07 5.72
C LEU A 336 -24.73 17.68 6.59
N ASP A 337 -25.93 17.90 6.05
CA ASP A 337 -27.20 17.65 6.73
C ASP A 337 -28.02 16.60 5.97
N ALA A 338 -28.54 15.63 6.71
CA ALA A 338 -29.56 14.69 6.26
C ALA A 338 -30.95 15.29 6.45
N SER A 339 -31.83 15.03 5.49
CA SER A 339 -33.25 15.38 5.62
C SER A 339 -33.94 14.52 6.67
N GLU A 340 -35.09 14.96 7.17
CA GLU A 340 -35.88 14.19 8.14
C GLU A 340 -36.30 12.82 7.58
N GLN A 341 -36.51 12.72 6.26
CA GLN A 341 -36.79 11.46 5.59
C GLN A 341 -35.68 10.42 5.82
N LEU A 342 -34.42 10.84 5.71
CA LEU A 342 -33.27 9.95 5.91
C LEU A 342 -32.91 9.79 7.40
N ALA A 343 -32.90 10.89 8.15
CA ALA A 343 -32.51 10.91 9.56
C ALA A 343 -33.52 10.15 10.44
N ASN A 344 -34.81 10.38 10.23
CA ASN A 344 -35.93 9.75 10.91
C ASN A 344 -35.74 9.72 12.44
N GLY A 345 -35.81 10.91 13.06
CA GLY A 345 -35.63 11.09 14.52
C GLY A 345 -34.18 11.06 15.02
N LEU A 346 -33.20 10.96 14.13
CA LEU A 346 -31.77 11.18 14.44
C LEU A 346 -31.39 12.65 14.17
N GLY A 347 -30.24 13.09 14.70
CA GLY A 347 -29.72 14.44 14.41
C GLY A 347 -29.40 14.63 12.92
N SER A 348 -29.40 15.87 12.42
CA SER A 348 -29.20 16.14 10.98
C SER A 348 -27.85 15.65 10.46
N SER A 349 -26.79 15.64 11.27
CA SER A 349 -25.46 15.25 10.81
C SER A 349 -25.26 13.73 10.79
N PRO A 350 -25.02 13.09 9.62
CA PRO A 350 -24.77 11.65 9.53
C PRO A 350 -23.54 11.20 10.31
N PHE A 351 -22.51 12.05 10.41
CA PHE A 351 -21.29 11.75 11.18
C PHE A 351 -21.57 11.52 12.67
N SER A 352 -22.63 12.12 13.21
CA SER A 352 -23.04 11.94 14.61
C SER A 352 -23.77 10.61 14.86
N TRP A 353 -24.18 9.91 13.80
CA TRP A 353 -24.95 8.68 13.92
C TRP A 353 -24.08 7.51 14.39
N LYS A 354 -24.69 6.66 15.22
CA LYS A 354 -24.07 5.39 15.64
C LYS A 354 -23.94 4.46 14.43
N ALA A 355 -22.93 3.59 14.44
CA ALA A 355 -22.61 2.69 13.33
C ALA A 355 -23.83 1.89 12.80
N GLY A 356 -24.63 1.31 13.70
CA GLY A 356 -25.82 0.54 13.29
C GLY A 356 -26.99 1.38 12.78
N ALA A 357 -27.00 2.70 13.00
CA ALA A 357 -27.98 3.59 12.40
C ALA A 357 -27.66 3.92 10.94
N LEU A 358 -26.39 3.79 10.53
CA LEU A 358 -25.98 3.89 9.13
C LEU A 358 -26.49 2.70 8.31
N ILE A 359 -26.54 1.49 8.89
CA ILE A 359 -27.07 0.29 8.22
C ILE A 359 -28.50 0.55 7.74
N GLY A 360 -28.71 0.33 6.44
CA GLY A 360 -30.01 0.50 5.79
C GLY A 360 -30.39 1.95 5.50
N ARG A 361 -29.56 2.94 5.86
CA ARG A 361 -29.72 4.36 5.46
C ARG A 361 -28.64 4.77 4.48
N ILE A 362 -27.38 4.63 4.88
CA ILE A 362 -26.21 5.02 4.08
C ILE A 362 -25.27 3.82 3.98
N GLY A 363 -25.18 3.25 2.78
CA GLY A 363 -24.26 2.17 2.46
C GLY A 363 -23.00 2.69 1.79
N SER A 364 -21.81 2.25 2.22
CA SER A 364 -20.54 2.63 1.59
C SER A 364 -19.75 1.41 1.12
N VAL A 365 -19.40 1.40 -0.16
CA VAL A 365 -18.44 0.48 -0.79
C VAL A 365 -17.08 1.16 -0.83
N PHE A 366 -16.07 0.47 -0.32
CA PHE A 366 -14.71 0.98 -0.19
C PHE A 366 -13.85 0.60 -1.38
N GLN A 367 -12.79 1.38 -1.61
CA GLN A 367 -11.84 1.14 -2.69
C GLN A 367 -11.19 -0.24 -2.59
N GLU A 368 -10.79 -0.70 -1.39
CA GLU A 368 -10.37 -2.09 -1.17
C GLU A 368 -11.53 -2.91 -0.58
N PRO A 369 -12.09 -3.87 -1.33
CA PRO A 369 -13.22 -4.68 -0.88
C PRO A 369 -12.97 -5.43 0.44
N GLU A 370 -11.72 -5.89 0.64
CA GLU A 370 -11.31 -6.69 1.80
C GLU A 370 -11.53 -5.96 3.14
N HIS A 371 -11.55 -4.63 3.14
CA HIS A 371 -11.75 -3.86 4.36
C HIS A 371 -13.15 -4.02 4.97
N GLN A 372 -14.12 -4.45 4.17
CA GLN A 372 -15.52 -4.59 4.57
C GLN A 372 -15.87 -5.98 5.08
N PHE A 373 -15.04 -7.00 4.81
CA PHE A 373 -15.34 -8.39 5.14
C PHE A 373 -15.11 -8.67 6.63
N VAL A 374 -16.08 -9.36 7.24
CA VAL A 374 -16.14 -9.64 8.67
C VAL A 374 -16.60 -11.06 8.99
N ALA A 375 -17.11 -11.81 8.01
CA ALA A 375 -17.59 -13.17 8.14
C ALA A 375 -16.62 -14.21 7.57
N GLN A 376 -16.90 -15.50 7.80
CA GLN A 376 -16.03 -16.60 7.38
C GLN A 376 -16.40 -17.16 6.01
N THR A 377 -17.64 -16.98 5.56
CA THR A 377 -18.14 -17.43 4.26
C THR A 377 -18.77 -16.28 3.46
N VAL A 378 -18.78 -16.40 2.13
CA VAL A 378 -19.42 -15.43 1.23
C VAL A 378 -20.92 -15.27 1.55
N ARG A 379 -21.61 -16.37 1.86
CA ARG A 379 -23.02 -16.37 2.24
C ARG A 379 -23.27 -15.60 3.53
N GLU A 380 -22.51 -15.87 4.58
CA GLU A 380 -22.60 -15.13 5.84
C GLU A 380 -22.27 -13.65 5.68
N GLU A 381 -21.34 -13.33 4.80
CA GLU A 381 -20.92 -11.95 4.52
C GLU A 381 -22.05 -11.13 3.89
N LEU A 382 -22.82 -11.72 2.96
CA LEU A 382 -24.03 -11.11 2.39
C LEU A 382 -25.17 -11.01 3.42
N ALA A 383 -25.33 -12.02 4.27
CA ALA A 383 -26.36 -12.03 5.33
C ALA A 383 -26.06 -11.05 6.47
N PHE A 384 -24.80 -10.64 6.65
CA PHE A 384 -24.32 -9.93 7.83
C PHE A 384 -25.11 -8.65 8.16
N ALA A 385 -25.31 -7.79 7.16
CA ALA A 385 -26.00 -6.51 7.31
C ALA A 385 -27.52 -6.65 7.35
N PRO A 386 -28.19 -7.44 6.48
CA PRO A 386 -29.63 -7.72 6.59
C PRO A 386 -30.06 -8.22 7.97
N LEU A 387 -29.31 -9.16 8.57
CA LEU A 387 -29.59 -9.71 9.91
C LEU A 387 -29.49 -8.67 11.04
N ARG A 388 -28.94 -7.48 10.77
CA ARG A 388 -28.73 -6.39 11.73
C ARG A 388 -29.44 -5.11 11.33
N ALA A 389 -30.01 -5.05 10.13
CA ALA A 389 -30.76 -3.91 9.64
C ALA A 389 -32.03 -3.77 10.47
N LYS A 390 -32.28 -2.56 10.99
CA LYS A 390 -33.48 -2.27 11.78
C LYS A 390 -34.53 -1.61 10.91
N ALA A 391 -35.79 -1.91 11.20
CA ALA A 391 -36.92 -1.22 10.59
C ALA A 391 -36.88 0.28 10.91
N ILE A 392 -37.38 1.09 9.98
CA ILE A 392 -37.48 2.55 10.10
C ILE A 392 -38.30 2.88 11.37
N GLY A 393 -37.69 3.61 12.32
CA GLY A 393 -38.34 4.07 13.56
C GLY A 393 -38.44 3.04 14.70
N GLY A 394 -37.88 1.84 14.57
CA GLY A 394 -38.09 0.73 15.51
C GLY A 394 -36.82 0.10 16.12
N ARG A 395 -37.04 -0.81 17.08
CA ARG A 395 -36.00 -1.75 17.59
C ARG A 395 -36.00 -3.09 16.84
N GLU A 396 -37.04 -3.36 16.06
CA GLU A 396 -37.25 -4.59 15.29
C GLU A 396 -36.33 -4.67 14.07
N LEU A 397 -36.04 -5.89 13.64
CA LEU A 397 -35.26 -6.17 12.45
C LEU A 397 -36.09 -5.85 11.19
N LYS A 398 -35.43 -5.39 10.14
CA LYS A 398 -36.04 -5.07 8.84
C LYS A 398 -36.47 -6.32 8.08
N TYR A 399 -35.80 -7.44 8.34
CA TYR A 399 -35.99 -8.72 7.64
C TYR A 399 -36.11 -9.86 8.63
N GLU A 400 -37.02 -10.79 8.35
CA GLU A 400 -37.05 -12.10 8.98
C GLU A 400 -35.95 -13.01 8.41
N PRO A 401 -35.43 -14.01 9.16
CA PRO A 401 -34.34 -14.87 8.72
C PRO A 401 -34.57 -15.54 7.35
N GLU A 402 -35.79 -16.03 7.09
CA GLU A 402 -36.14 -16.66 5.80
C GLU A 402 -36.07 -15.65 4.63
N GLN A 403 -36.43 -14.39 4.86
CA GLN A 403 -36.33 -13.34 3.85
C GLN A 403 -34.86 -13.00 3.56
N VAL A 404 -34.00 -13.04 4.58
CA VAL A 404 -32.55 -12.84 4.39
C VAL A 404 -31.96 -13.96 3.54
N GLU A 405 -32.33 -15.22 3.78
CA GLU A 405 -31.84 -16.34 2.97
C GLU A 405 -32.22 -16.20 1.49
N GLN A 406 -33.48 -15.83 1.20
CA GLN A 406 -33.95 -15.59 -0.16
C GLN A 406 -33.20 -14.43 -0.83
N LEU A 407 -33.00 -13.33 -0.12
CA LEU A 407 -32.24 -12.18 -0.59
C LEU A 407 -30.79 -12.56 -0.90
N VAL A 408 -30.13 -13.26 0.02
CA VAL A 408 -28.74 -13.72 -0.14
C VAL A 408 -28.61 -14.64 -1.34
N GLN A 409 -29.53 -15.59 -1.52
CA GLN A 409 -29.52 -16.48 -2.67
C GLN A 409 -29.70 -15.71 -3.99
N SER A 410 -30.60 -14.72 -4.02
CA SER A 410 -30.79 -13.87 -5.20
C SER A 410 -29.54 -13.07 -5.55
N LEU A 411 -28.85 -12.52 -4.55
CA LEU A 411 -27.61 -11.76 -4.74
C LEU A 411 -26.45 -12.67 -5.17
N LEU A 412 -26.33 -13.87 -4.62
CA LEU A 412 -25.33 -14.86 -5.03
C LEU A 412 -25.45 -15.19 -6.52
N VAL A 413 -26.67 -15.37 -7.02
CA VAL A 413 -26.93 -15.64 -8.45
C VAL A 413 -26.58 -14.41 -9.30
N ARG A 414 -27.12 -13.23 -8.97
CA ARG A 414 -26.89 -12.00 -9.74
C ARG A 414 -25.44 -11.53 -9.75
N LEU A 415 -24.68 -11.85 -8.71
CA LEU A 415 -23.25 -11.54 -8.61
C LEU A 415 -22.36 -12.66 -9.17
N GLY A 416 -22.94 -13.78 -9.63
CA GLY A 416 -22.18 -14.94 -10.12
C GLY A 416 -21.27 -15.57 -9.06
N LEU A 417 -21.69 -15.54 -7.79
CA LEU A 417 -20.93 -16.03 -6.63
C LEU A 417 -21.51 -17.32 -6.01
N GLU A 418 -22.53 -17.93 -6.62
CA GLU A 418 -23.20 -19.13 -6.08
C GLU A 418 -22.22 -20.28 -5.79
N HIS A 419 -21.30 -20.56 -6.71
CA HIS A 419 -20.26 -21.58 -6.57
C HIS A 419 -19.21 -21.29 -5.47
N LEU A 420 -19.22 -20.06 -4.93
CA LEU A 420 -18.30 -19.59 -3.89
C LEU A 420 -19.05 -19.28 -2.58
N ALA A 421 -20.33 -19.63 -2.47
CA ALA A 421 -21.16 -19.25 -1.32
C ALA A 421 -20.55 -19.66 0.03
N ASP A 422 -19.92 -20.83 0.10
CA ASP A 422 -19.30 -21.36 1.33
C ASP A 422 -17.77 -21.12 1.37
N ALA A 423 -17.22 -20.48 0.34
CA ALA A 423 -15.80 -20.12 0.31
C ALA A 423 -15.54 -18.94 1.26
N ASN A 424 -14.28 -18.80 1.67
CA ASN A 424 -13.88 -17.68 2.50
C ASN A 424 -13.80 -16.38 1.66
N PRO A 425 -14.38 -15.24 2.10
CA PRO A 425 -14.32 -13.98 1.34
C PRO A 425 -12.90 -13.52 0.98
N PHE A 426 -11.90 -13.86 1.80
CA PHE A 426 -10.52 -13.47 1.58
C PHE A 426 -9.80 -14.33 0.54
N THR A 427 -10.32 -15.51 0.17
CA THR A 427 -9.74 -16.40 -0.87
C THR A 427 -10.27 -16.11 -2.27
N LEU A 428 -11.29 -15.27 -2.39
CA LEU A 428 -11.85 -14.81 -3.66
C LEU A 428 -10.82 -14.02 -4.50
N SER A 429 -10.99 -14.05 -5.83
CA SER A 429 -10.25 -13.18 -6.75
C SER A 429 -10.62 -11.70 -6.55
N GLY A 430 -9.79 -10.77 -7.05
CA GLY A 430 -10.05 -9.33 -6.90
C GLY A 430 -11.41 -8.89 -7.45
N GLY A 431 -11.79 -9.39 -8.63
CA GLY A 431 -13.08 -9.13 -9.26
C GLY A 431 -14.26 -9.65 -8.43
N GLU A 432 -14.17 -10.89 -7.94
CA GLU A 432 -15.18 -11.52 -7.07
C GLU A 432 -15.33 -10.78 -5.73
N LYS A 433 -14.21 -10.35 -5.12
CA LYS A 433 -14.22 -9.55 -3.89
C LYS A 433 -14.96 -8.24 -4.08
N ARG A 434 -14.72 -7.54 -5.20
CA ARG A 434 -15.42 -6.29 -5.53
C ARG A 434 -16.92 -6.52 -5.66
N ARG A 435 -17.33 -7.56 -6.39
CA ARG A 435 -18.74 -7.95 -6.51
C ARG A 435 -19.38 -8.23 -5.15
N LEU A 436 -18.70 -9.05 -4.33
CA LEU A 436 -19.16 -9.36 -2.99
C LEU A 436 -19.33 -8.08 -2.17
N SER A 437 -18.33 -7.20 -2.13
CA SER A 437 -18.37 -5.92 -1.40
C SER A 437 -19.57 -5.07 -1.80
N VAL A 438 -19.83 -4.88 -3.10
CA VAL A 438 -21.04 -4.18 -3.58
C VAL A 438 -22.30 -4.90 -3.11
N GLY A 439 -22.38 -6.22 -3.29
CA GLY A 439 -23.49 -7.05 -2.84
C GLY A 439 -23.78 -6.92 -1.34
N THR A 440 -22.74 -6.88 -0.51
CA THR A 440 -22.89 -6.78 0.94
C THR A 440 -23.58 -5.48 1.38
N VAL A 441 -23.40 -4.40 0.62
CA VAL A 441 -23.99 -3.09 0.90
C VAL A 441 -25.42 -3.04 0.35
N LEU A 442 -25.63 -3.55 -0.87
CA LEU A 442 -26.96 -3.66 -1.47
C LEU A 442 -27.92 -4.53 -0.65
N ALA A 443 -27.40 -5.56 0.02
CA ALA A 443 -28.21 -6.45 0.85
C ALA A 443 -28.95 -5.73 1.98
N ALA A 444 -28.45 -4.59 2.48
CA ALA A 444 -29.14 -3.81 3.51
C ALA A 444 -30.27 -2.91 2.97
N SER A 445 -30.41 -2.82 1.63
CA SER A 445 -31.28 -1.89 0.91
C SER A 445 -31.20 -0.45 1.47
N PRO A 446 -30.05 0.24 1.28
CA PRO A 446 -29.85 1.60 1.78
C PRO A 446 -30.59 2.64 0.94
N ASP A 447 -30.95 3.77 1.56
CA ASP A 447 -31.54 4.93 0.87
C ASP A 447 -30.48 5.73 0.08
N VAL A 448 -29.23 5.73 0.56
CA VAL A 448 -28.08 6.36 -0.09
C VAL A 448 -26.94 5.36 -0.22
N LEU A 449 -26.42 5.20 -1.44
CA LEU A 449 -25.34 4.30 -1.78
C LEU A 449 -24.10 5.09 -2.22
N ILE A 450 -23.00 4.96 -1.48
CA ILE A 450 -21.70 5.55 -1.79
C ILE A 450 -20.80 4.44 -2.35
N LEU A 451 -20.25 4.64 -3.55
CA LEU A 451 -19.44 3.66 -4.26
C LEU A 451 -18.07 4.23 -4.59
N ASP A 452 -17.00 3.60 -4.13
CA ASP A 452 -15.62 3.96 -4.53
C ASP A 452 -15.08 2.92 -5.52
N GLU A 453 -14.99 3.30 -6.79
CA GLU A 453 -14.57 2.49 -7.94
C GLU A 453 -15.30 1.13 -8.06
N PRO A 454 -16.64 1.10 -8.17
CA PRO A 454 -17.43 -0.13 -8.11
C PRO A 454 -17.18 -1.09 -9.28
N THR A 455 -16.81 -0.57 -10.45
CA THR A 455 -16.62 -1.35 -11.69
C THR A 455 -15.15 -1.68 -11.97
N PHE A 456 -14.23 -1.29 -11.09
CA PHE A 456 -12.80 -1.55 -11.29
C PHE A 456 -12.48 -3.05 -11.24
N GLY A 457 -11.63 -3.49 -12.17
CA GLY A 457 -11.17 -4.89 -12.27
C GLY A 457 -12.24 -5.89 -12.70
N GLN A 458 -13.36 -5.42 -13.26
CA GLN A 458 -14.43 -6.30 -13.77
C GLN A 458 -14.26 -6.56 -15.27
N ASP A 459 -14.60 -7.77 -15.69
CA ASP A 459 -14.79 -8.10 -17.09
C ASP A 459 -16.09 -7.47 -17.65
N ALA A 460 -16.27 -7.47 -18.96
CA ALA A 460 -17.37 -6.77 -19.63
C ALA A 460 -18.76 -7.32 -19.25
N ASN A 461 -18.86 -8.63 -18.97
CA ASN A 461 -20.12 -9.26 -18.60
C ASN A 461 -20.50 -8.92 -17.16
N THR A 462 -19.53 -9.05 -16.26
CA THR A 462 -19.71 -8.72 -14.86
C THR A 462 -20.00 -7.24 -14.64
N TRP A 463 -19.30 -6.39 -15.39
CA TRP A 463 -19.57 -4.96 -15.42
C TRP A 463 -21.04 -4.68 -15.74
N ARG A 464 -21.59 -5.37 -16.75
CA ARG A 464 -22.99 -5.23 -17.18
C ARG A 464 -23.95 -5.55 -16.04
N GLU A 465 -23.74 -6.68 -15.35
CA GLU A 465 -24.57 -7.11 -14.22
C GLU A 465 -24.51 -6.13 -13.04
N LEU A 466 -23.32 -5.64 -12.70
CA LEU A 466 -23.16 -4.63 -11.64
C LEU A 466 -23.86 -3.32 -12.00
N ALA A 467 -23.69 -2.82 -13.22
CA ALA A 467 -24.35 -1.61 -13.65
C ALA A 467 -25.88 -1.78 -13.71
N GLN A 468 -26.39 -2.95 -14.11
CA GLN A 468 -27.83 -3.28 -14.02
C GLN A 468 -28.34 -3.30 -12.56
N LEU A 469 -27.57 -3.85 -11.63
CA LEU A 469 -27.88 -3.80 -10.20
C LEU A 469 -28.00 -2.36 -9.70
N LEU A 470 -27.08 -1.48 -10.10
CA LEU A 470 -27.09 -0.08 -9.70
C LEU A 470 -28.27 0.70 -10.31
N VAL A 471 -28.59 0.46 -11.58
CA VAL A 471 -29.79 1.05 -12.22
C VAL A 471 -31.05 0.61 -11.49
N ALA A 472 -31.17 -0.67 -11.13
CA ALA A 472 -32.31 -1.18 -10.36
C ALA A 472 -32.43 -0.56 -8.95
N GLN A 473 -31.34 -0.05 -8.36
CA GLN A 473 -31.41 0.70 -7.11
C GLN A 473 -31.95 2.13 -7.33
N LEU A 474 -31.57 2.79 -8.42
CA LEU A 474 -32.13 4.10 -8.78
C LEU A 474 -33.65 4.02 -9.01
N GLU A 475 -34.14 2.94 -9.62
CA GLU A 475 -35.58 2.66 -9.77
C GLU A 475 -36.32 2.47 -8.44
N GLN A 476 -35.60 2.08 -7.38
CA GLN A 476 -36.12 1.89 -6.02
C GLN A 476 -35.94 3.13 -5.14
N ASP A 477 -35.78 4.31 -5.75
CA ASP A 477 -35.55 5.59 -5.09
C ASP A 477 -34.24 5.70 -4.29
N THR A 478 -33.32 4.71 -4.38
CA THR A 478 -31.99 4.83 -3.78
C THR A 478 -31.18 5.89 -4.50
N ALA A 479 -30.56 6.81 -3.76
CA ALA A 479 -29.61 7.77 -4.32
C ALA A 479 -28.21 7.15 -4.43
N ILE A 480 -27.50 7.39 -5.53
CA ILE A 480 -26.15 6.85 -5.76
C ILE A 480 -25.13 7.98 -5.83
N ILE A 481 -24.02 7.84 -5.12
CA ILE A 481 -22.82 8.66 -5.29
C ILE A 481 -21.66 7.75 -5.62
N ALA A 482 -21.09 7.87 -6.81
CA ALA A 482 -19.99 7.03 -7.27
C ALA A 482 -18.72 7.84 -7.52
N VAL A 483 -17.62 7.49 -6.86
CA VAL A 483 -16.28 7.89 -7.28
C VAL A 483 -15.86 6.91 -8.36
N THR A 484 -15.76 7.37 -9.61
CA THR A 484 -15.30 6.51 -10.70
C THR A 484 -14.74 7.29 -11.87
N HIS A 485 -13.75 6.69 -12.52
CA HIS A 485 -13.23 7.12 -13.82
C HIS A 485 -13.97 6.51 -15.02
N ASP A 486 -14.99 5.68 -14.78
CA ASP A 486 -15.76 4.99 -15.81
C ASP A 486 -16.84 5.91 -16.43
N GLU A 487 -16.60 6.36 -17.66
CA GLU A 487 -17.55 7.18 -18.43
C GLU A 487 -18.80 6.43 -18.85
N HIS A 488 -18.64 5.15 -19.16
CA HIS A 488 -19.77 4.33 -19.56
C HIS A 488 -20.73 4.13 -18.40
N LEU A 489 -20.20 3.86 -17.19
CA LEU A 489 -21.02 3.75 -15.99
C LEU A 489 -21.74 5.06 -15.67
N ALA A 490 -21.03 6.19 -15.73
CA ALA A 490 -21.64 7.50 -15.49
C ALA A 490 -22.79 7.79 -16.46
N SER A 491 -22.64 7.40 -17.74
CA SER A 491 -23.67 7.55 -18.76
C SER A 491 -24.88 6.65 -18.50
N VAL A 492 -24.66 5.40 -18.12
CA VAL A 492 -25.72 4.42 -17.82
C VAL A 492 -26.54 4.86 -16.61
N LEU A 493 -25.88 5.40 -15.59
CA LEU A 493 -26.54 5.92 -14.39
C LEU A 493 -27.20 7.30 -14.60
N GLN A 494 -27.04 7.92 -15.79
CA GLN A 494 -27.49 9.29 -16.07
C GLN A 494 -27.01 10.29 -15.00
N ALA A 495 -25.77 10.10 -14.55
CA ALA A 495 -25.28 10.76 -13.35
C ALA A 495 -24.88 12.22 -13.59
N GLU A 496 -25.22 13.09 -12.65
CA GLU A 496 -24.64 14.43 -12.56
C GLU A 496 -23.14 14.32 -12.23
N GLN A 497 -22.30 15.12 -12.89
CA GLN A 497 -20.85 15.06 -12.67
C GLN A 497 -20.35 16.20 -11.80
N ILE A 498 -19.57 15.86 -10.77
CA ILE A 498 -18.81 16.81 -9.96
C ILE A 498 -17.33 16.58 -10.21
N HIS A 499 -16.64 17.61 -10.69
CA HIS A 499 -15.19 17.58 -10.89
C HIS A 499 -14.47 18.26 -9.73
N LEU A 500 -13.71 17.48 -8.96
CA LEU A 500 -12.83 17.96 -7.91
C LEU A 500 -11.46 18.28 -8.51
N ALA A 501 -11.10 19.56 -8.48
CA ALA A 501 -9.76 20.00 -8.80
C ALA A 501 -8.81 19.77 -7.62
N ALA A 502 -7.61 19.27 -7.89
CA ALA A 502 -6.55 19.23 -6.90
C ALA A 502 -6.21 20.65 -6.38
N LEU A 503 -5.83 20.74 -5.11
CA LEU A 503 -5.18 21.95 -4.61
C LEU A 503 -3.76 22.01 -5.20
N PRO A 504 -3.24 23.20 -5.58
CA PRO A 504 -1.86 23.34 -6.03
C PRO A 504 -0.90 22.70 -5.03
N SER A 505 0.10 21.98 -5.53
CA SER A 505 1.03 21.13 -4.76
C SER A 505 1.80 21.86 -3.63
N GLY A 506 1.75 23.20 -3.57
CA GLY A 506 2.30 24.01 -2.50
C GLY A 506 1.53 23.97 -1.18
N ASP A 507 0.22 23.67 -1.19
CA ASP A 507 -0.65 23.62 0.00
C ASP A 507 -0.91 22.19 0.51
N VAL A 508 -0.40 21.18 -0.20
CA VAL A 508 -0.52 19.77 0.18
C VAL A 508 0.49 19.51 1.30
N ALA A 509 -0.01 19.39 2.53
CA ALA A 509 0.80 18.90 3.64
C ALA A 509 1.44 17.57 3.24
N LYS A 510 2.78 17.56 3.12
CA LYS A 510 3.53 16.36 2.72
C LYS A 510 3.16 15.20 3.64
N PRO A 511 2.77 14.02 3.10
CA PRO A 511 2.48 12.86 3.93
C PRO A 511 3.71 12.59 4.78
N LYS A 512 3.54 12.66 6.11
CA LYS A 512 4.59 12.25 7.02
C LYS A 512 4.61 10.73 6.98
N GLY A 513 5.72 10.16 6.51
CA GLY A 513 6.02 8.76 6.74
C GLY A 513 5.96 8.40 8.24
N PRO A 514 6.16 7.12 8.60
CA PRO A 514 6.18 6.70 9.99
C PRO A 514 7.07 7.61 10.85
N VAL A 515 6.82 7.70 12.15
CA VAL A 515 7.51 8.64 13.09
C VAL A 515 9.05 8.59 12.96
N LEU A 516 9.59 7.47 12.45
CA LEU A 516 11.00 7.20 12.20
C LEU A 516 11.51 7.62 10.79
N ASP A 517 10.65 7.82 9.80
CA ASP A 517 10.95 8.35 8.44
C ASP A 517 10.93 9.88 8.40
N ALA A 518 11.23 10.50 9.54
CA ALA A 518 11.45 11.93 9.65
C ALA A 518 12.31 12.42 8.48
N PRO A 519 12.01 13.58 7.86
CA PRO A 519 12.97 14.17 6.96
C PRO A 519 14.28 14.34 7.73
N VAL A 520 15.27 13.54 7.34
CA VAL A 520 16.65 13.74 7.75
C VAL A 520 16.97 15.15 7.27
N GLY A 521 17.07 16.10 8.21
CA GLY A 521 17.34 17.48 7.83
C GLY A 521 18.68 17.56 7.11
N ASP A 522 18.87 18.52 6.20
CA ASP A 522 20.13 18.76 5.48
C ASP A 522 21.31 19.20 6.38
N SER A 523 21.19 18.96 7.68
CA SER A 523 22.22 19.20 8.68
C SER A 523 23.54 18.54 8.30
N TRP A 524 24.64 19.13 8.76
CA TRP A 524 25.97 18.51 8.64
C TRP A 524 25.99 17.13 9.30
N LEU A 525 25.27 16.96 10.41
CA LEU A 525 25.18 15.69 11.12
C LEU A 525 24.50 14.63 10.26
N ALA A 526 23.49 14.98 9.44
CA ALA A 526 22.87 14.03 8.52
C ALA A 526 23.85 13.36 7.55
N LYS A 527 24.87 14.10 7.09
CA LYS A 527 25.88 13.62 6.13
C LYS A 527 26.93 12.70 6.74
N ILE A 528 27.03 12.65 8.07
CA ILE A 528 27.97 11.78 8.80
C ILE A 528 27.56 10.32 8.64
N ASN A 529 28.57 9.44 8.53
CA ASN A 529 28.38 8.00 8.45
C ASN A 529 27.48 7.49 9.59
N PRO A 530 26.41 6.75 9.30
CA PRO A 530 25.48 6.22 10.29
C PRO A 530 26.14 5.41 11.42
N LEU A 531 27.18 4.63 11.11
CA LEU A 531 27.90 3.84 12.12
C LEU A 531 28.80 4.69 13.01
N ALA A 532 29.32 5.80 12.50
CA ALA A 532 30.05 6.75 13.33
C ALA A 532 29.13 7.43 14.35
N LYS A 533 27.90 7.79 13.94
CA LYS A 533 26.86 8.30 14.86
C LYS A 533 26.48 7.25 15.91
N LEU A 534 26.26 6.01 15.48
CA LEU A 534 25.92 4.90 16.37
C LEU A 534 27.04 4.66 17.38
N GLY A 535 28.30 4.62 16.91
CA GLY A 535 29.47 4.50 17.77
C GLY A 535 29.61 5.69 18.74
N ALA A 536 29.34 6.91 18.29
CA ALA A 536 29.40 8.11 19.14
C ALA A 536 28.33 8.06 20.25
N VAL A 537 27.10 7.68 19.92
CA VAL A 537 26.03 7.50 20.92
C VAL A 537 26.36 6.35 21.88
N ALA A 538 26.79 5.21 21.36
CA ALA A 538 27.16 4.06 22.19
C ALA A 538 28.31 4.41 23.16
N THR A 539 29.37 5.05 22.68
CA THR A 539 30.51 5.44 23.53
C THR A 539 30.17 6.56 24.52
N ALA A 540 29.34 7.52 24.14
CA ALA A 540 28.87 8.57 25.05
C ALA A 540 27.99 8.00 26.18
N THR A 541 27.14 7.02 25.87
CA THR A 541 26.18 6.44 26.82
C THR A 541 26.73 5.25 27.62
N LEU A 542 27.83 4.61 27.17
CA LEU A 542 28.41 3.44 27.83
C LEU A 542 28.66 3.64 29.34
N PRO A 543 29.18 4.80 29.82
CA PRO A 543 29.39 5.00 31.25
C PRO A 543 28.10 4.97 32.07
N LEU A 544 26.98 5.40 31.48
CA LEU A 544 25.67 5.36 32.12
C LEU A 544 25.22 3.93 32.39
N ILE A 545 25.76 2.91 31.72
CA ILE A 545 25.43 1.51 32.03
C ILE A 545 26.02 1.12 33.39
N SER A 546 27.20 1.65 33.72
CA SER A 546 27.91 1.35 34.96
C SER A 546 27.60 2.28 36.13
N THR A 547 27.01 3.47 35.91
CA THR A 547 26.79 4.46 36.97
C THR A 547 25.32 4.68 37.34
N LEU A 548 25.08 4.99 38.63
CA LEU A 548 23.80 5.45 39.19
C LEU A 548 23.98 6.85 39.79
N ASP A 549 24.34 7.82 38.94
CA ASP A 549 24.53 9.20 39.37
C ASP A 549 23.80 10.20 38.45
N ALA A 550 23.28 11.27 39.05
CA ALA A 550 22.54 12.29 38.32
C ALA A 550 23.45 13.20 37.47
N VAL A 551 24.74 13.35 37.84
CA VAL A 551 25.65 14.31 37.23
C VAL A 551 26.09 13.85 35.84
N SER A 552 26.54 12.61 35.70
CA SER A 552 26.91 12.00 34.42
C SER A 552 25.73 11.97 33.45
N ALA A 553 24.54 11.59 33.95
CA ALA A 553 23.30 11.61 33.18
C ALA A 553 22.94 13.03 32.71
N LEU A 554 23.04 14.03 33.59
CA LEU A 554 22.76 15.42 33.26
C LEU A 554 23.73 15.96 32.18
N VAL A 555 25.03 15.65 32.28
CA VAL A 555 26.03 16.06 31.27
C VAL A 555 25.65 15.54 29.88
N ILE A 556 25.25 14.28 29.77
CA ILE A 556 24.86 13.67 28.49
C ILE A 556 23.54 14.27 27.98
N VAL A 557 22.55 14.48 28.85
CA VAL A 557 21.27 15.14 28.48
C VAL A 557 21.53 16.54 27.95
N VAL A 558 22.28 17.37 28.68
CA VAL A 558 22.56 18.77 28.30
C VAL A 558 23.34 18.80 26.99
N ALA A 559 24.40 18.02 26.85
CA ALA A 559 25.18 17.95 25.62
C ALA A 559 24.31 17.54 24.42
N SER A 560 23.42 16.56 24.60
CA SER A 560 22.55 16.11 23.52
C SER A 560 21.50 17.14 23.13
N VAL A 561 20.92 17.86 24.10
CA VAL A 561 19.97 18.96 23.85
C VAL A 561 20.65 20.13 23.13
N VAL A 562 21.90 20.46 23.49
CA VAL A 562 22.70 21.50 22.80
C VAL A 562 22.96 21.15 21.33
N LEU A 563 23.01 19.85 20.99
CA LEU A 563 23.15 19.40 19.60
C LEU A 563 21.85 19.50 18.77
N PHE A 564 20.67 19.73 19.37
CA PHE A 564 19.41 19.76 18.63
C PHE A 564 19.34 20.83 17.54
N PRO A 565 19.73 22.10 17.76
CA PRO A 565 19.75 23.11 16.71
C PRO A 565 20.70 22.74 15.56
N LEU A 566 21.85 22.15 15.89
CA LEU A 566 22.85 21.69 14.91
C LEU A 566 22.35 20.49 14.09
N ALA A 567 21.44 19.70 14.66
CA ALA A 567 20.72 18.62 13.99
C ALA A 567 19.46 19.07 13.24
N GLY A 568 19.11 20.37 13.29
CA GLY A 568 17.90 20.90 12.65
C GLY A 568 16.59 20.50 13.35
N LEU A 569 16.65 20.12 14.63
CA LEU A 569 15.49 19.69 15.42
C LEU A 569 14.94 20.84 16.26
N SER A 570 13.64 21.09 16.17
CA SER A 570 12.97 22.01 17.10
C SER A 570 12.60 21.32 18.40
N PRO A 571 12.68 22.00 19.57
CA PRO A 571 12.31 21.42 20.87
C PRO A 571 10.88 20.83 20.90
N LEU A 572 9.94 21.47 20.22
CA LEU A 572 8.55 21.01 20.10
C LEU A 572 8.42 19.70 19.29
N LYS A 573 9.18 19.56 18.20
CA LYS A 573 9.19 18.31 17.41
C LYS A 573 9.84 17.17 18.20
N PHE A 574 10.88 17.47 18.96
CA PHE A 574 11.52 16.53 19.88
C PHE A 574 10.54 16.06 20.95
N LEU A 575 9.84 16.95 21.65
CA LEU A 575 8.92 16.59 22.73
C LEU A 575 7.80 15.66 22.23
N LYS A 576 7.25 15.93 21.03
CA LYS A 576 6.24 15.06 20.40
C LYS A 576 6.76 13.65 20.07
N ARG A 577 8.06 13.47 19.86
CA ARG A 577 8.68 12.16 19.57
C ARG A 577 9.15 11.45 20.84
N ALA A 578 9.68 12.21 21.79
CA ALA A 578 10.27 11.70 23.00
C ALA A 578 9.22 11.34 24.06
N TRP A 579 8.00 11.90 24.01
CA TRP A 579 7.02 11.80 25.10
C TRP A 579 6.81 10.39 25.69
N PRO A 580 6.78 9.27 24.94
CA PRO A 580 6.57 7.95 25.53
C PRO A 580 7.80 7.53 26.36
N LEU A 581 9.00 7.81 25.86
CA LEU A 581 10.25 7.56 26.56
C LEU A 581 10.40 8.51 27.75
N LEU A 582 9.91 9.74 27.64
CA LEU A 582 9.95 10.68 28.74
C LEU A 582 9.03 10.25 29.89
N LEU A 583 7.83 9.79 29.56
CA LEU A 583 6.93 9.20 30.54
C LEU A 583 7.51 7.94 31.17
N ALA A 584 8.11 7.05 30.38
CA ALA A 584 8.76 5.85 30.91
C ALA A 584 9.87 6.20 31.91
N GLY A 585 10.70 7.21 31.60
CA GLY A 585 11.71 7.74 32.52
C GLY A 585 11.11 8.32 33.80
N LEU A 586 9.99 9.05 33.68
CA LEU A 586 9.27 9.60 34.84
C LEU A 586 8.66 8.49 35.71
N PHE A 587 8.07 7.46 35.11
CA PHE A 587 7.54 6.30 35.84
C PHE A 587 8.66 5.50 36.52
N ALA A 588 9.81 5.33 35.86
CA ALA A 588 10.98 4.69 36.47
C ALA A 588 11.50 5.50 37.67
N ALA A 589 11.60 6.83 37.52
CA ALA A 589 11.98 7.74 38.60
C ALA A 589 11.02 7.64 39.79
N TRP A 590 9.72 7.66 39.50
CA TRP A 590 8.69 7.58 40.52
C TRP A 590 8.64 6.22 41.22
N GLY A 591 8.80 5.13 40.48
CA GLY A 591 8.88 3.78 41.04
C GLY A 591 10.03 3.63 42.03
N ILE A 592 11.21 4.17 41.71
CA ILE A 592 12.36 4.14 42.62
C ILE A 592 12.20 5.13 43.78
N ALA A 593 11.56 6.28 43.57
CA ALA A 593 11.26 7.19 44.69
C ALA A 593 10.28 6.59 45.71
N LEU A 594 9.48 5.59 45.32
CA LEU A 594 8.53 4.90 46.21
C LEU A 594 9.09 3.63 46.86
N VAL A 595 9.94 2.89 46.16
CA VAL A 595 10.42 1.54 46.56
C VAL A 595 11.94 1.52 46.83
N GLY A 596 12.63 2.62 46.57
CA GLY A 596 14.07 2.74 46.75
C GLY A 596 14.51 2.58 48.20
N GLN A 597 15.80 2.34 48.40
CA GLN A 597 16.35 2.19 49.74
C GLN A 597 16.26 3.50 50.53
N ASP A 598 15.62 3.42 51.70
CA ASP A 598 15.40 4.57 52.55
C ASP A 598 16.70 5.05 53.20
N SER A 599 17.03 6.33 52.96
CA SER A 599 18.19 6.97 53.56
C SER A 599 18.03 8.49 53.63
N GLY A 600 18.58 9.12 54.67
CA GLY A 600 18.45 10.56 54.90
C GLY A 600 17.09 10.99 55.45
N ALA A 601 16.71 12.26 55.22
CA ALA A 601 15.48 12.82 55.77
C ALA A 601 14.23 12.24 55.09
N VAL A 602 13.18 11.93 55.86
CA VAL A 602 11.87 11.51 55.33
C VAL A 602 11.10 12.76 54.90
N TYR A 603 10.77 12.87 53.62
CA TYR A 603 9.98 13.98 53.08
C TYR A 603 8.48 13.68 53.07
N ALA A 604 8.09 12.44 52.84
CA ALA A 604 6.69 12.01 52.87
C ALA A 604 6.58 10.53 53.26
N GLN A 605 5.54 10.17 54.00
CA GLN A 605 5.25 8.80 54.39
C GLN A 605 3.82 8.45 53.94
N LEU A 606 3.71 7.49 53.02
CA LEU A 606 2.49 7.09 52.33
C LEU A 606 2.22 5.61 52.63
N GLY A 607 1.74 5.32 53.83
CA GLY A 607 1.43 3.96 54.28
C GLY A 607 2.68 3.07 54.30
N LEU A 608 2.74 2.08 53.40
CA LEU A 608 3.87 1.14 53.26
C LEU A 608 5.07 1.73 52.50
N PHE A 609 4.93 2.91 51.91
CA PHE A 609 5.99 3.57 51.13
C PHE A 609 6.47 4.82 51.87
N SER A 610 7.77 5.05 51.82
CA SER A 610 8.38 6.24 52.40
C SER A 610 9.25 6.89 51.33
N ILE A 611 9.07 8.21 51.16
CA ILE A 611 9.88 9.02 50.25
C ILE A 611 10.92 9.71 51.12
N THR A 612 12.09 9.12 51.15
CA THR A 612 13.29 9.66 51.80
C THR A 612 14.16 10.44 50.82
N GLU A 613 15.06 11.25 51.36
CA GLU A 613 16.06 11.99 50.59
C GLU A 613 16.84 11.11 49.61
N GLY A 614 17.31 9.94 50.06
CA GLY A 614 18.03 8.99 49.21
C GLY A 614 17.15 8.30 48.18
N SER A 615 15.91 7.90 48.53
CA SER A 615 14.96 7.34 47.56
C SER A 615 14.61 8.35 46.45
N LEU A 616 14.46 9.63 46.81
CA LEU A 616 14.18 10.71 45.88
C LEU A 616 15.38 11.01 44.98
N GLN A 617 16.59 11.06 45.54
CA GLN A 617 17.83 11.22 44.77
C GLN A 617 18.04 10.05 43.80
N GLY A 618 17.82 8.80 44.24
CA GLY A 618 17.89 7.61 43.40
C GLY A 618 16.83 7.60 42.29
N GLY A 619 15.61 8.07 42.59
CA GLY A 619 14.55 8.27 41.62
C GLY A 619 14.93 9.30 40.54
N ILE A 620 15.40 10.48 40.96
CA ILE A 620 15.86 11.54 40.05
C ILE A 620 17.02 11.05 39.18
N ALA A 621 18.03 10.39 39.76
CA ALA A 621 19.16 9.84 39.04
C ALA A 621 18.71 8.81 37.98
N THR A 622 17.77 7.93 38.32
CA THR A 622 17.25 6.92 37.39
C THR A 622 16.41 7.54 36.28
N GLY A 623 15.57 8.53 36.58
CA GLY A 623 14.84 9.29 35.56
C GLY A 623 15.78 10.00 34.60
N LEU A 624 16.77 10.72 35.13
CA LEU A 624 17.81 11.38 34.34
C LEU A 624 18.59 10.41 33.47
N ARG A 625 18.94 9.23 34.01
CA ARG A 625 19.61 8.17 33.25
C ARG A 625 18.75 7.66 32.10
N ALA A 626 17.45 7.42 32.33
CA ALA A 626 16.52 7.04 31.26
C ALA A 626 16.46 8.11 30.16
N PHE A 627 16.43 9.39 30.52
CA PHE A 627 16.52 10.49 29.55
C PHE A 627 17.87 10.50 28.82
N ALA A 628 18.98 10.32 29.53
CA ALA A 628 20.33 10.32 28.99
C ALA A 628 20.59 9.16 28.02
N LEU A 629 19.86 8.06 28.13
CA LEU A 629 19.86 6.96 27.15
C LEU A 629 18.92 7.25 25.97
N ALA A 630 17.73 7.80 26.24
CA ALA A 630 16.70 8.03 25.22
C ALA A 630 17.05 9.17 24.25
N ILE A 631 17.53 10.31 24.76
CA ILE A 631 17.74 11.53 23.97
C ILE A 631 18.77 11.35 22.84
N PRO A 632 19.99 10.82 23.09
CA PRO A 632 20.96 10.55 22.04
C PRO A 632 20.43 9.57 20.98
N CYS A 633 19.67 8.56 21.40
CA CYS A 633 19.06 7.60 20.47
C CYS A 633 18.03 8.28 19.56
N ILE A 634 17.20 9.18 20.10
CA ILE A 634 16.25 9.96 19.30
C ILE A 634 16.99 10.88 18.33
N LEU A 635 18.09 11.50 18.76
CA LEU A 635 18.93 12.35 17.90
C LEU A 635 19.52 11.54 16.73
N LEU A 636 20.01 10.33 17.00
CA LEU A 636 20.50 9.40 15.99
C LEU A 636 19.40 9.04 14.99
N LEU A 637 18.23 8.62 15.46
CA LEU A 637 17.10 8.24 14.61
C LEU A 637 16.60 9.42 13.77
N ALA A 638 16.61 10.63 14.34
CA ALA A 638 16.13 11.82 13.64
C ALA A 638 17.11 12.37 12.59
N THR A 639 18.38 11.96 12.62
CA THR A 639 19.45 12.46 11.73
C THR A 639 20.06 11.36 10.86
N THR A 640 19.47 10.16 10.84
CA THR A 640 20.01 9.02 10.10
C THR A 640 18.92 8.41 9.23
N ASN A 641 19.16 8.32 7.92
CA ASN A 641 18.25 7.59 7.03
C ASN A 641 18.41 6.08 7.32
N PRO A 642 17.31 5.34 7.53
CA PRO A 642 17.36 3.90 7.74
C PRO A 642 18.11 3.15 6.62
N SER A 643 17.95 3.58 5.36
CA SER A 643 18.59 2.95 4.18
C SER A 643 20.11 3.08 4.24
N ASP A 644 20.60 4.27 4.61
CA ASP A 644 22.03 4.54 4.75
C ASP A 644 22.63 3.75 5.93
N LEU A 645 21.89 3.67 7.06
CA LEU A 645 22.29 2.86 8.22
C LEU A 645 22.36 1.37 7.85
N GLY A 646 21.36 0.87 7.13
CA GLY A 646 21.33 -0.50 6.64
C GLY A 646 22.51 -0.79 5.72
N GLY A 647 22.77 0.08 4.75
CA GLY A 647 23.93 -0.02 3.85
C GLY A 647 25.25 -0.05 4.62
N ALA A 648 25.43 0.83 5.61
CA ALA A 648 26.64 0.87 6.43
C ALA A 648 26.81 -0.40 7.29
N LEU A 649 25.74 -0.89 7.92
CA LEU A 649 25.74 -2.15 8.67
C LEU A 649 26.16 -3.34 7.78
N SER A 650 25.65 -3.39 6.55
CA SER A 650 25.98 -4.49 5.64
C SER A 650 27.39 -4.39 5.06
N GLN A 651 27.82 -3.19 4.67
CA GLN A 651 29.13 -2.99 4.03
C GLN A 651 30.29 -3.01 5.03
N GLN A 652 30.13 -2.39 6.21
CA GLN A 652 31.21 -2.21 7.18
C GLN A 652 31.18 -3.25 8.31
N LEU A 653 30.00 -3.60 8.84
CA LEU A 653 29.85 -4.63 9.88
C LEU A 653 29.50 -6.03 9.33
N LYS A 654 29.38 -6.19 8.00
CA LYS A 654 29.09 -7.46 7.33
C LYS A 654 27.78 -8.11 7.77
N VAL A 655 26.80 -7.32 8.24
CA VAL A 655 25.46 -7.82 8.51
C VAL A 655 24.86 -8.34 7.20
N PRO A 656 24.24 -9.54 7.16
CA PRO A 656 23.72 -10.07 5.91
C PRO A 656 22.67 -9.13 5.31
N HIS A 657 22.91 -8.68 4.07
CA HIS A 657 22.07 -7.69 3.39
C HIS A 657 20.61 -8.13 3.27
N ARG A 658 20.34 -9.44 3.26
CA ARG A 658 18.98 -9.99 3.23
C ARG A 658 18.13 -9.53 4.42
N PHE A 659 18.68 -9.60 5.62
CA PHE A 659 18.00 -9.13 6.83
C PHE A 659 17.81 -7.62 6.84
N VAL A 660 18.84 -6.88 6.41
CA VAL A 660 18.81 -5.41 6.37
C VAL A 660 17.74 -4.90 5.41
N LEU A 661 17.74 -5.40 4.17
CA LEU A 661 16.82 -4.96 3.13
C LEU A 661 15.38 -5.40 3.44
N GLY A 662 15.20 -6.62 3.98
CA GLY A 662 13.90 -7.07 4.48
C GLY A 662 13.36 -6.20 5.62
N ALA A 663 14.23 -5.80 6.56
CA ALA A 663 13.83 -4.89 7.65
C ALA A 663 13.47 -3.48 7.12
N LEU A 664 14.21 -2.96 6.16
CA LEU A 664 13.92 -1.66 5.52
C LEU A 664 12.58 -1.68 4.78
N ALA A 665 12.36 -2.73 4.00
CA ALA A 665 11.08 -3.00 3.35
C ALA A 665 9.93 -3.05 4.37
N GLY A 666 10.10 -3.82 5.46
CA GLY A 666 9.10 -3.93 6.53
C GLY A 666 8.81 -2.61 7.25
N MET A 667 9.84 -1.80 7.55
CA MET A 667 9.65 -0.48 8.16
C MET A 667 8.85 0.47 7.27
N ARG A 668 9.04 0.42 5.95
CA ARG A 668 8.22 1.20 5.02
C ARG A 668 6.76 0.76 5.05
N LEU A 669 6.52 -0.55 5.03
CA LEU A 669 5.17 -1.11 5.07
C LEU A 669 4.43 -0.73 6.37
N LEU A 670 5.13 -0.58 7.49
CA LEU A 670 4.53 -0.21 8.77
C LEU A 670 3.77 1.13 8.71
N GLY A 671 4.26 2.12 7.95
CA GLY A 671 3.55 3.39 7.77
C GLY A 671 2.19 3.21 7.12
N LEU A 672 2.10 2.33 6.12
CA LEU A 672 0.87 2.01 5.40
C LEU A 672 -0.14 1.28 6.31
N MET A 673 0.35 0.46 7.25
CA MET A 673 -0.52 -0.24 8.22
C MET A 673 -1.32 0.72 9.11
N ILE A 674 -0.78 1.91 9.43
CA ILE A 674 -1.50 2.90 10.24
C ILE A 674 -2.69 3.49 9.47
N GLU A 675 -2.50 3.77 8.18
CA GLU A 675 -3.56 4.27 7.32
C GLU A 675 -4.61 3.18 7.03
N GLU A 676 -4.17 1.94 6.81
CA GLU A 676 -5.06 0.78 6.70
C GLU A 676 -5.88 0.56 7.96
N PHE A 677 -5.29 0.68 9.17
CA PHE A 677 -6.03 0.55 10.43
C PHE A 677 -7.18 1.55 10.50
N THR A 678 -6.94 2.79 10.09
CA THR A 678 -7.95 3.84 10.06
C THR A 678 -9.05 3.50 9.06
N THR A 679 -8.67 3.08 7.84
CA THR A 679 -9.60 2.69 6.77
C THR A 679 -10.47 1.50 7.18
N LEU A 680 -9.90 0.48 7.80
CA LEU A 680 -10.62 -0.68 8.35
C LEU A 680 -11.61 -0.28 9.45
N THR A 681 -11.26 0.70 10.28
CA THR A 681 -12.17 1.23 11.31
C THR A 681 -13.39 1.88 10.66
N LEU A 682 -13.18 2.67 9.60
CA LEU A 682 -14.26 3.31 8.83
C LEU A 682 -15.12 2.26 8.11
N ALA A 683 -14.51 1.28 7.45
CA ALA A 683 -15.22 0.20 6.75
C ALA A 683 -16.10 -0.62 7.70
N ARG A 684 -15.57 -0.96 8.88
CA ARG A 684 -16.33 -1.65 9.93
C ARG A 684 -17.47 -0.79 10.46
N ARG A 685 -17.25 0.50 10.69
CA ARG A 685 -18.31 1.44 11.09
C ARG A 685 -19.43 1.50 10.05
N ALA A 686 -19.10 1.53 8.76
CA ALA A 686 -20.07 1.52 7.66
C ALA A 686 -20.90 0.22 7.65
N ARG A 687 -20.30 -0.90 8.04
CA ARG A 687 -20.96 -2.20 8.23
C ARG A 687 -21.71 -2.32 9.57
N GLY A 688 -21.76 -1.24 10.37
CA GLY A 688 -22.34 -1.21 11.71
C GLY A 688 -21.57 -1.99 12.79
N VAL A 689 -20.34 -2.38 12.50
CA VAL A 689 -19.42 -3.04 13.43
C VAL A 689 -18.72 -1.98 14.27
N GLY A 690 -18.73 -2.15 15.60
CA GLY A 690 -17.90 -1.33 16.50
C GLY A 690 -18.59 -0.43 17.52
N ASN A 691 -19.85 -0.69 17.91
CA ASN A 691 -20.38 -0.13 19.17
C ASN A 691 -21.60 -0.88 19.77
N PHE A 692 -21.92 -2.07 19.26
CA PHE A 692 -22.90 -2.96 19.87
C PHE A 692 -22.20 -4.05 20.69
N GLY A 693 -22.87 -4.48 21.76
CA GLY A 693 -22.48 -5.69 22.48
C GLY A 693 -21.85 -5.51 23.85
N THR A 694 -21.72 -6.65 24.52
CA THR A 694 -20.97 -6.82 25.77
C THR A 694 -19.49 -6.44 25.60
N LEU A 695 -18.75 -6.29 26.71
CA LEU A 695 -17.30 -6.05 26.66
C LEU A 695 -16.57 -7.10 25.78
N ALA A 696 -17.06 -8.34 25.79
CA ALA A 696 -16.54 -9.45 24.98
C ALA A 696 -16.70 -9.21 23.48
N GLU A 697 -17.86 -8.72 23.01
CA GLU A 697 -18.10 -8.40 21.60
C GLU A 697 -17.23 -7.24 21.10
N ARG A 698 -16.97 -6.25 21.95
CA ARG A 698 -16.05 -5.14 21.63
C ARG A 698 -14.60 -5.61 21.52
N ILE A 699 -14.18 -6.50 22.41
CA ILE A 699 -12.86 -7.13 22.34
C ILE A 699 -12.76 -8.01 21.09
N GLY A 700 -13.79 -8.81 20.79
CA GLY A 700 -13.86 -9.64 19.59
C GLY A 700 -13.78 -8.82 18.29
N ALA A 701 -14.50 -7.69 18.21
CA ALA A 701 -14.43 -6.79 17.07
C ALA A 701 -13.02 -6.19 16.87
N LYS A 702 -12.34 -5.79 17.96
CA LYS A 702 -10.95 -5.31 17.90
C LYS A 702 -9.97 -6.43 17.51
N LEU A 703 -10.11 -7.63 18.07
CA LEU A 703 -9.29 -8.79 17.72
C LEU A 703 -9.43 -9.15 16.24
N GLY A 704 -10.66 -9.16 15.72
CA GLY A 704 -10.90 -9.38 14.30
C GLY A 704 -10.26 -8.30 13.42
N GLN A 705 -10.09 -7.06 13.91
CA GLN A 705 -9.45 -5.97 13.15
C GLN A 705 -7.94 -6.18 13.09
N SER A 706 -7.35 -6.52 14.23
CA SER A 706 -5.93 -6.87 14.32
C SER A 706 -5.60 -8.09 13.45
N LEU A 707 -6.48 -9.09 13.41
CA LEU A 707 -6.30 -10.26 12.54
C LEU A 707 -6.37 -9.89 11.06
N ALA A 708 -7.35 -9.08 10.65
CA ALA A 708 -7.46 -8.62 9.26
C ALA A 708 -6.21 -7.84 8.82
N LEU A 709 -5.71 -6.94 9.67
CA LEU A 709 -4.45 -6.23 9.43
C LEU A 709 -3.25 -7.15 9.37
N LEU A 710 -3.17 -8.15 10.24
CA LEU A 710 -2.10 -9.14 10.22
C LEU A 710 -2.09 -9.91 8.89
N VAL A 711 -3.26 -10.37 8.44
CA VAL A 711 -3.40 -11.09 7.16
C VAL A 711 -2.99 -10.19 5.99
N GLN A 712 -3.43 -8.93 5.98
CA GLN A 712 -3.03 -7.96 4.94
C GLN A 712 -1.53 -7.67 4.97
N ALA A 713 -0.96 -7.48 6.16
CA ALA A 713 0.47 -7.29 6.34
C ALA A 713 1.28 -8.46 5.78
N ILE A 714 0.86 -9.71 6.09
CA ILE A 714 1.51 -10.92 5.58
C ILE A 714 1.39 -10.99 4.05
N ARG A 715 0.20 -10.76 3.48
CA ARG A 715 0.00 -10.79 2.02
C ARG A 715 0.84 -9.73 1.31
N ARG A 716 0.88 -8.51 1.84
CA ARG A 716 1.66 -7.40 1.29
C ARG A 716 3.16 -7.67 1.40
N ALA A 717 3.62 -8.23 2.52
CA ALA A 717 5.00 -8.67 2.69
C ALA A 717 5.35 -9.78 1.69
N GLY A 718 4.44 -10.74 1.45
CA GLY A 718 4.61 -11.77 0.42
C GLY A 718 4.73 -11.21 -0.99
N ARG A 719 3.87 -10.26 -1.40
CA ARG A 719 3.99 -9.56 -2.69
C ARG A 719 5.30 -8.78 -2.84
N LEU A 720 5.71 -8.09 -1.78
CA LEU A 720 6.99 -7.38 -1.77
C LEU A 720 8.18 -8.35 -1.87
N ALA A 721 8.12 -9.50 -1.20
CA ALA A 721 9.13 -10.54 -1.31
C ALA A 721 9.23 -11.08 -2.74
N THR A 722 8.11 -11.39 -3.40
CA THR A 722 8.12 -11.85 -4.81
C THR A 722 8.64 -10.77 -5.76
N THR A 723 8.30 -9.49 -5.54
CA THR A 723 8.92 -8.35 -6.26
C THR A 723 10.43 -8.34 -6.08
N MET A 724 10.92 -8.48 -4.84
CA MET A 724 12.35 -8.45 -4.53
C MET A 724 13.07 -9.61 -5.22
N GLU A 725 12.53 -10.83 -5.16
CA GLU A 725 13.06 -12.02 -5.82
C GLU A 725 13.09 -11.89 -7.35
N ALA A 726 12.03 -11.31 -7.94
CA ALA A 726 11.98 -11.01 -9.36
C ALA A 726 13.10 -10.03 -9.77
N LYS A 727 13.46 -9.11 -8.88
CA LYS A 727 14.62 -8.21 -9.01
C LYS A 727 15.93 -8.87 -8.56
N GLY A 728 16.04 -10.20 -8.62
CA GLY A 728 17.26 -10.96 -8.35
C GLY A 728 17.67 -11.04 -6.87
N PHE A 729 16.82 -10.62 -5.93
CA PHE A 729 17.17 -10.68 -4.52
C PHE A 729 17.44 -12.11 -4.06
N GLY A 730 18.61 -12.32 -3.47
CA GLY A 730 19.02 -13.63 -2.94
C GLY A 730 19.79 -14.53 -3.89
N THR A 731 19.99 -14.16 -5.17
CA THR A 731 20.65 -15.05 -6.15
C THR A 731 22.17 -14.91 -6.20
N ALA A 732 22.72 -13.72 -5.91
CA ALA A 732 24.16 -13.45 -6.03
C ALA A 732 24.72 -12.54 -4.92
N LYS A 733 26.04 -12.28 -4.97
CA LYS A 733 26.70 -11.32 -4.08
C LYS A 733 26.42 -9.89 -4.55
N ARG A 734 25.50 -9.22 -3.86
CA ARG A 734 25.05 -7.85 -4.15
C ARG A 734 26.19 -6.81 -4.22
N THR A 735 26.17 -5.96 -5.26
CA THR A 735 27.00 -4.74 -5.37
C THR A 735 26.27 -3.52 -4.79
N TRP A 736 26.97 -2.38 -4.62
CA TRP A 736 26.40 -1.19 -3.98
C TRP A 736 26.79 0.08 -4.75
N ILE A 737 25.79 0.81 -5.22
CA ILE A 737 25.97 2.10 -5.90
C ILE A 737 26.43 3.18 -4.93
N ARG A 738 25.90 3.15 -3.70
CA ARG A 738 26.32 4.00 -2.58
C ARG A 738 27.25 3.23 -1.66
N THR A 739 28.50 3.66 -1.64
CA THR A 739 29.51 3.11 -0.73
C THR A 739 29.49 3.86 0.59
N ALA A 740 29.36 3.14 1.70
CA ALA A 740 29.55 3.71 3.03
C ALA A 740 31.05 3.90 3.28
N THR A 741 31.56 5.11 3.02
CA THR A 741 32.95 5.46 3.34
C THR A 741 33.06 6.00 4.76
N PHE A 742 34.22 5.78 5.40
CA PHE A 742 34.54 6.36 6.70
C PHE A 742 35.55 7.50 6.51
N THR A 743 35.12 8.72 6.77
CA THR A 743 35.86 9.97 6.55
C THR A 743 36.50 10.48 7.84
N ARG A 744 37.37 11.51 7.75
CA ARG A 744 37.96 12.16 8.93
C ARG A 744 36.91 12.84 9.81
N THR A 745 35.84 13.36 9.20
CA THR A 745 34.71 13.94 9.93
C THR A 745 33.93 12.88 10.72
N ASP A 746 33.82 11.67 10.19
CA ASP A 746 33.20 10.53 10.91
C ASP A 746 34.03 10.14 12.12
N ALA A 747 35.36 10.10 11.97
CA ALA A 747 36.29 9.86 13.08
C ALA A 747 36.15 10.93 14.18
N ALA A 748 36.03 12.21 13.80
CA ALA A 748 35.86 13.31 14.75
C ALA A 748 34.55 13.19 15.57
N VAL A 749 33.45 12.78 14.93
CA VAL A 749 32.17 12.56 15.63
C VAL A 749 32.27 11.38 16.61
N LEU A 750 32.91 10.28 16.21
CA LEU A 750 33.16 9.15 17.09
C LEU A 750 34.01 9.54 18.31
N ILE A 751 35.09 10.30 18.09
CA ILE A 751 35.95 10.83 19.15
C ILE A 751 35.16 11.75 20.08
N ALA A 752 34.30 12.62 19.54
CA ALA A 752 33.45 13.47 20.35
C ALA A 752 32.53 12.68 21.29
N GLY A 753 31.99 11.53 20.84
CA GLY A 753 31.22 10.61 21.68
C GLY A 753 32.05 10.03 22.84
N ILE A 754 33.28 9.60 22.56
CA ILE A 754 34.22 9.10 23.57
C ILE A 754 34.56 10.20 24.59
N VAL A 755 34.87 11.41 24.11
CA VAL A 755 35.19 12.57 24.96
C VAL A 755 33.98 12.94 25.84
N LEU A 756 32.77 12.91 25.30
CA LEU A 756 31.55 13.19 26.06
C LEU A 756 31.33 12.15 27.17
N GLY A 757 31.52 10.86 26.88
CA GLY A 757 31.45 9.80 27.89
C GLY A 757 32.50 10.00 28.99
N ALA A 758 33.74 10.30 28.62
CA ALA A 758 34.81 10.58 29.59
C ALA A 758 34.54 11.84 30.43
N ALA A 759 34.00 12.90 29.81
CA ALA A 759 33.63 14.13 30.51
C ALA A 759 32.47 13.90 31.50
N ALA A 760 31.49 13.06 31.16
CA ALA A 760 30.40 12.70 32.05
C ALA A 760 30.91 11.97 33.30
N VAL A 761 31.82 11.00 33.14
CA VAL A 761 32.48 10.30 34.24
C VAL A 761 33.34 11.26 35.07
N GLY A 762 34.15 12.09 34.41
CA GLY A 762 35.02 13.07 35.07
C GLY A 762 34.22 14.09 35.90
N ALA A 763 33.08 14.55 35.39
CA ALA A 763 32.17 15.44 36.11
C ALA A 763 31.57 14.76 37.35
N ALA A 764 31.15 13.50 37.24
CA ALA A 764 30.61 12.74 38.36
C ALA A 764 31.66 12.50 39.46
N LEU A 765 32.90 12.15 39.07
CA LEU A 765 34.05 11.99 39.98
C LEU A 765 34.40 13.31 40.67
N TRP A 766 34.46 14.41 39.92
CA TRP A 766 34.76 15.73 40.47
C TRP A 766 33.68 16.22 41.44
N ALA A 767 32.41 15.95 41.13
CA ALA A 767 31.29 16.26 42.01
C ALA A 767 31.17 15.30 43.21
N GLY A 768 31.99 14.23 43.28
CA GLY A 768 31.90 13.22 44.33
C GLY A 768 30.61 12.39 44.29
N THR A 769 29.92 12.36 43.14
CA THR A 769 28.62 11.69 42.96
C THR A 769 28.73 10.36 42.24
N TYR A 770 29.93 9.99 41.78
CA TYR A 770 30.16 8.74 41.05
C TYR A 770 29.82 7.53 41.90
N ASN A 771 28.77 6.81 41.51
CA ASN A 771 28.31 5.61 42.18
C ASN A 771 28.16 4.48 41.17
N LEU A 772 28.77 3.32 41.42
CA LEU A 772 28.70 2.18 40.52
C LEU A 772 27.37 1.44 40.77
N VAL A 773 26.74 0.95 39.69
CA VAL A 773 25.49 0.17 39.78
C VAL A 773 25.63 -1.08 40.68
N TRP A 774 26.87 -1.57 40.85
CA TRP A 774 27.20 -2.83 41.50
C TRP A 774 27.88 -2.65 42.86
N SER A 775 28.01 -1.42 43.34
CA SER A 775 28.51 -1.06 44.69
C SER A 775 27.35 -0.68 45.57
#